data_AF-A0A0G4G4V7-F1
#
_entry.id   AF-A0A0G4G4V7-F1
#
_cell.length_a   1.000
_cell.length_b   1.000
_cell.length_c   1.000
_cell.angle_alpha   90.00
_cell.angle_beta   90.00
_cell.angle_gamma   90.00
#
_symmetry.space_group_name_H-M   'P 1'
#
loop_
_entity.id
_entity.type
_entity.pdbx_description
1 polymer ?
#
loop_
_entity_poly.entity_id
_entity_poly.type
_entity_poly.pdbx_seq_one_letter_code
_entity_poly.pdbx_strand_id
1 'polypeptide(L)'
;MWQYAMACGSDASAASDEAIAAVFKAIRLQFWSGIALPRELHLGVYAFVTPVWCLKPPLPSPLSGAVLEHYTELVIDSSNTRERIFWSAMTPQTAYELGKQMINLKCLIHRCPQTPDGAEGVSAGRRFVANGWCRGLVIALVEGHVAGRQAAREKERPATTMAEGSLRLLTFEAVVLPDSGRPEINQLATINPTPPAAAPSQSISLLALTDVKGGIPGPLANLRRIPTIKLYEIESTDIKDGLRDLQKCLLDRGCSKSISYLHLKMRRSDCHWLLLNNYATFKALASLIDATCSPSGAVNCYVCPSGGEIRDIPLTHLLGYTRFGKVPGCGPQLLSALLTCYNVRMKPQQRPPGSPSVESCIQGTPPSAYHYAWTVTQDQVARPYNGPIDKSLVDNLMLEDCGGPAGGISMSIECEQGWTPPADAIPPEPPEFKAFKADGLVRVKSLTVKSRIGLGVAKLLLRRGPNLQSLQLMDMAVTDVLDILRSIRPWKMPERLTLERLSQEGDSWRGEISLGIQQRMQKVKMLLGGEVAALLAAATRLHMSAICDFTICGSEREARQALVNGGGGTIGWLHLGYVSETSREIIKAEDEREGITLGDHKDQMPHIKKLDMYLDVPSADVVDPGVFILSSIWSLLEIESISQLTVALPQHSHLDALNKAIERRFRGRTEIEGKFIYVYSVDGILHLFMTSQHIAALRMAAFVHSSAADVLEVLLSAGAPHRRLAMITSLRDTVNRLSSMLKQYLPSHDANIAADALAIDFAGRIRAAAPMTVVDPPYAPRRLKAPLMAVIQRHGLVMEPMKRLHGDGPCIPSPSVTASAAQLMAVLQTTGIQITGIELLHKATVHGFAYTDMLDRVGDASCLLFLVRANRNLSGCFIDASVLPPPQLPTARVSNDYEVAALVFKTAGLSLPTFQSPLTTPQCVSVLRRDIEPNGVDQVAKLIVGLKGRGLRLWALDPAASAAGQCRVEVIAEEGRVKSMVADEIEVLLVLQAGL
;
A
#
# COMPACT_ATOMS: atom_id res chain seq x y z
N MET A 1 -57.04 19.27 79.10
CA MET A 1 -55.69 19.85 79.27
C MET A 1 -54.83 19.68 78.01
N TRP A 2 -54.71 18.46 77.44
CA TRP A 2 -53.99 18.23 76.16
C TRP A 2 -54.62 18.91 74.92
N GLN A 3 -55.93 19.14 74.90
CA GLN A 3 -56.61 19.87 73.81
C GLN A 3 -56.42 21.40 73.85
N TYR A 4 -55.96 21.97 74.98
CA TYR A 4 -55.74 23.43 75.08
C TYR A 4 -54.36 23.87 74.58
N ALA A 5 -53.37 22.95 74.55
CA ALA A 5 -52.02 23.23 74.07
C ALA A 5 -51.88 23.16 72.53
N MET A 6 -52.78 22.44 71.85
CA MET A 6 -52.75 22.28 70.38
C MET A 6 -53.48 23.40 69.61
N ALA A 7 -54.15 24.33 70.30
CA ALA A 7 -54.96 25.38 69.66
C ALA A 7 -54.27 26.75 69.54
N CYS A 8 -53.04 26.92 70.04
CA CYS A 8 -52.27 28.17 69.88
C CYS A 8 -51.21 28.01 68.79
N GLY A 9 -51.64 28.06 67.53
CA GLY A 9 -50.76 28.17 66.38
C GLY A 9 -50.41 29.63 66.09
N SER A 10 -49.12 29.86 65.87
CA SER A 10 -48.51 30.91 65.04
C SER A 10 -48.42 32.37 65.49
N ASP A 11 -48.64 32.73 66.75
CA ASP A 11 -48.11 33.99 67.30
C ASP A 11 -47.85 33.84 68.81
N ALA A 12 -46.61 33.50 69.17
CA ALA A 12 -46.23 33.19 70.53
C ALA A 12 -45.04 34.06 70.99
N SER A 13 -45.39 35.05 71.81
CA SER A 13 -44.48 35.77 72.69
C SER A 13 -43.92 34.84 73.79
N ALA A 14 -43.02 35.37 74.63
CA ALA A 14 -42.39 34.71 75.78
C ALA A 14 -43.36 33.95 76.73
N ALA A 15 -44.67 34.20 76.66
CA ALA A 15 -45.69 33.49 77.44
C ALA A 15 -45.86 32.00 77.06
N SER A 16 -45.57 31.60 75.82
CA SER A 16 -45.65 30.19 75.38
C SER A 16 -44.54 29.33 76.00
N ASP A 17 -43.31 29.86 76.04
CA ASP A 17 -42.18 29.17 76.65
C ASP A 17 -42.38 28.97 78.16
N GLU A 18 -43.05 29.91 78.82
CA GLU A 18 -43.37 29.83 80.24
C GLU A 18 -44.48 28.80 80.53
N ALA A 19 -45.51 28.72 79.67
CA ALA A 19 -46.56 27.69 79.77
C ALA A 19 -46.02 26.28 79.50
N ILE A 20 -45.18 26.13 78.49
CA ILE A 20 -44.49 24.87 78.18
C ILE A 20 -43.56 24.50 79.33
N ALA A 21 -42.75 25.43 79.84
CA ALA A 21 -41.90 25.21 81.00
C ALA A 21 -42.71 24.86 82.27
N ALA A 22 -43.90 25.44 82.47
CA ALA A 22 -44.79 25.11 83.56
C ALA A 22 -45.36 23.68 83.45
N VAL A 23 -45.74 23.24 82.23
CA VAL A 23 -46.16 21.85 81.96
C VAL A 23 -44.99 20.89 82.20
N PHE A 24 -43.79 21.22 81.75
CA PHE A 24 -42.59 20.42 82.01
C PHE A 24 -42.21 20.37 83.49
N LYS A 25 -42.34 21.49 84.20
CA LYS A 25 -42.11 21.59 85.64
C LYS A 25 -43.16 20.77 86.39
N ALA A 26 -44.42 20.78 85.96
CA ALA A 26 -45.48 19.93 86.51
C ALA A 26 -45.21 18.43 86.26
N ILE A 27 -44.81 18.05 85.05
CA ILE A 27 -44.44 16.67 84.69
C ILE A 27 -43.19 16.19 85.45
N ARG A 28 -42.21 17.07 85.71
CA ARG A 28 -41.01 16.76 86.51
C ARG A 28 -41.31 16.69 88.01
N LEU A 29 -42.14 17.60 88.54
CA LEU A 29 -42.43 17.70 89.97
C LEU A 29 -43.41 16.64 90.46
N GLN A 30 -44.31 16.13 89.60
CA GLN A 30 -45.29 15.13 90.03
C GLN A 30 -44.75 13.70 90.18
N PHE A 31 -43.48 13.42 89.83
CA PHE A 31 -42.90 12.08 89.78
C PHE A 31 -43.75 11.06 88.97
N TRP A 32 -43.17 10.43 87.96
CA TRP A 32 -43.88 9.46 87.10
C TRP A 32 -44.35 8.17 87.81
N SER A 33 -44.29 8.11 89.15
CA SER A 33 -44.62 6.95 89.97
C SER A 33 -46.11 6.56 89.97
N GLY A 34 -47.01 7.37 89.40
CA GLY A 34 -48.47 7.13 89.44
C GLY A 34 -49.10 6.56 88.16
N ILE A 35 -48.41 6.56 87.02
CA ILE A 35 -48.99 6.13 85.73
C ILE A 35 -48.12 5.02 85.14
N ALA A 36 -48.62 3.79 85.14
CA ALA A 36 -47.98 2.65 84.51
C ALA A 36 -48.13 2.72 82.98
N LEU A 37 -47.30 3.54 82.32
CA LEU A 37 -47.16 3.51 80.86
C LEU A 37 -46.06 2.49 80.50
N PRO A 38 -46.26 1.67 79.44
CA PRO A 38 -45.21 0.87 78.84
C PRO A 38 -43.95 1.69 78.55
N ARG A 39 -42.78 1.08 78.75
CA ARG A 39 -41.47 1.73 78.60
C ARG A 39 -41.29 2.37 77.21
N GLU A 40 -41.92 1.78 76.21
CA GLU A 40 -41.92 2.22 74.82
C GLU A 40 -42.66 3.56 74.65
N LEU A 41 -43.77 3.77 75.37
CA LEU A 41 -44.50 5.04 75.38
C LEU A 41 -43.74 6.12 76.16
N HIS A 42 -43.01 5.75 77.21
CA HIS A 42 -42.12 6.69 77.92
C HIS A 42 -41.06 7.27 76.99
N LEU A 43 -40.42 6.44 76.16
CA LEU A 43 -39.38 6.87 75.22
C LEU A 43 -39.96 7.76 74.11
N GLY A 44 -41.11 7.39 73.53
CA GLY A 44 -41.79 8.20 72.51
C GLY A 44 -42.25 9.56 73.04
N VAL A 45 -42.84 9.60 74.23
CA VAL A 45 -43.22 10.87 74.88
C VAL A 45 -41.98 11.71 75.19
N TYR A 46 -40.93 11.11 75.76
CA TYR A 46 -39.69 11.81 76.08
C TYR A 46 -39.01 12.41 74.84
N ALA A 47 -39.01 11.68 73.72
CA ALA A 47 -38.50 12.17 72.43
C ALA A 47 -39.35 13.31 71.85
N PHE A 48 -40.67 13.22 71.98
CA PHE A 48 -41.57 14.28 71.53
C PHE A 48 -41.36 15.58 72.31
N VAL A 49 -41.10 15.47 73.62
CA VAL A 49 -41.07 16.63 74.51
C VAL A 49 -39.66 17.20 74.76
N THR A 50 -38.59 16.46 74.45
CA THR A 50 -37.22 16.90 74.76
C THR A 50 -36.47 17.28 73.49
N PRO A 51 -36.52 18.53 73.02
CA PRO A 51 -35.84 18.89 71.78
C PRO A 51 -34.34 18.59 71.84
N VAL A 52 -33.74 18.30 70.68
CA VAL A 52 -32.36 17.79 70.58
C VAL A 52 -31.35 18.71 71.28
N TRP A 53 -31.53 20.03 71.23
CA TRP A 53 -30.66 21.01 71.88
C TRP A 53 -30.80 21.07 73.42
N CYS A 54 -31.77 20.37 74.01
CA CYS A 54 -31.86 20.17 75.46
C CYS A 54 -31.10 18.94 75.95
N LEU A 55 -30.62 18.08 75.04
CA LEU A 55 -29.78 16.93 75.38
C LEU A 55 -28.35 17.44 75.67
N LYS A 56 -27.83 17.16 76.88
CA LYS A 56 -26.48 17.61 77.27
C LYS A 56 -25.40 16.76 76.58
N PRO A 57 -24.48 17.35 75.80
CA PRO A 57 -23.30 16.65 75.31
C PRO A 57 -22.31 16.32 76.45
N PRO A 58 -21.46 15.28 76.32
CA PRO A 58 -21.44 14.29 75.23
C PRO A 58 -22.60 13.30 75.40
N LEU A 59 -23.22 12.89 74.29
CA LEU A 59 -24.35 11.95 74.32
C LEU A 59 -23.92 10.50 74.07
N PRO A 60 -23.59 9.72 75.12
CA PRO A 60 -23.62 8.27 75.04
C PRO A 60 -24.41 7.70 76.23
N SER A 61 -25.70 8.01 76.34
CA SER A 61 -26.57 7.21 77.20
C SER A 61 -27.46 6.31 76.35
N PRO A 62 -27.71 5.05 76.74
CA PRO A 62 -28.66 4.18 76.03
C PRO A 62 -30.05 4.82 75.89
N LEU A 63 -30.43 5.66 76.85
CA LEU A 63 -31.69 6.42 76.83
C LEU A 63 -31.70 7.49 75.73
N SER A 64 -30.62 8.26 75.56
CA SER A 64 -30.54 9.26 74.50
C SER A 64 -30.54 8.61 73.12
N GLY A 65 -29.89 7.46 72.94
CA GLY A 65 -29.93 6.70 71.68
C GLY A 65 -31.36 6.28 71.31
N ALA A 66 -32.07 5.65 72.25
CA ALA A 66 -33.47 5.24 72.03
C ALA A 66 -34.41 6.42 71.75
N VAL A 67 -34.17 7.57 72.39
CA VAL A 67 -34.91 8.82 72.14
C VAL A 67 -34.64 9.36 70.73
N LEU A 68 -33.37 9.33 70.30
CA LEU A 68 -32.95 9.85 68.99
C LEU A 68 -33.43 8.98 67.82
N GLU A 69 -33.61 7.68 68.03
CA GLU A 69 -34.23 6.78 67.04
C GLU A 69 -35.66 7.20 66.66
N HIS A 70 -36.37 7.91 67.54
CA HIS A 70 -37.73 8.38 67.26
C HIS A 70 -37.80 9.70 66.48
N TYR A 71 -36.68 10.40 66.28
CA TYR A 71 -36.66 11.65 65.52
C TYR A 71 -36.80 11.38 64.02
N THR A 72 -37.91 11.88 63.45
CA THR A 72 -38.13 11.87 62.00
C THR A 72 -37.80 13.21 61.34
N GLU A 73 -37.67 14.27 62.12
CA GLU A 73 -37.37 15.62 61.64
C GLU A 73 -36.37 16.30 62.57
N LEU A 74 -35.37 16.96 62.00
CA LEU A 74 -34.38 17.74 62.72
C LEU A 74 -34.29 19.14 62.11
N VAL A 75 -34.34 20.16 62.96
CA VAL A 75 -34.15 21.55 62.56
C VAL A 75 -32.88 22.08 63.22
N ILE A 76 -31.98 22.62 62.41
CA ILE A 76 -30.81 23.39 62.83
C ILE A 76 -31.16 24.86 62.62
N ASP A 77 -31.64 25.51 63.69
CA ASP A 77 -32.20 26.86 63.62
C ASP A 77 -31.25 27.91 64.18
N SER A 78 -30.97 28.95 63.38
CA SER A 78 -30.21 30.12 63.82
C SER A 78 -31.10 31.21 64.42
N SER A 79 -32.42 31.18 64.21
CA SER A 79 -33.35 32.22 64.65
C SER A 79 -33.46 32.28 66.18
N ASN A 80 -33.42 31.13 66.84
CA ASN A 80 -33.40 31.04 68.28
C ASN A 80 -31.97 31.14 68.81
N THR A 81 -31.68 32.14 69.66
CA THR A 81 -30.33 32.36 70.21
C THR A 81 -29.78 31.15 70.96
N ARG A 82 -30.62 30.41 71.70
CA ARG A 82 -30.19 29.23 72.46
C ARG A 82 -29.82 28.06 71.54
N GLU A 83 -30.63 27.81 70.52
CA GLU A 83 -30.34 26.80 69.50
C GLU A 83 -29.10 27.18 68.69
N ARG A 84 -28.99 28.45 68.30
CA ARG A 84 -27.82 28.96 67.59
C ARG A 84 -26.54 28.72 68.38
N ILE A 85 -26.53 28.99 69.68
CA ILE A 85 -25.38 28.72 70.56
C ILE A 85 -25.10 27.22 70.65
N PHE A 86 -26.14 26.40 70.85
CA PHE A 86 -26.00 24.94 70.92
C PHE A 86 -25.36 24.35 69.66
N TRP A 87 -25.90 24.69 68.48
CA TRP A 87 -25.39 24.19 67.21
C TRP A 87 -24.01 24.77 66.88
N SER A 88 -23.76 26.05 67.20
CA SER A 88 -22.45 26.67 66.98
C SER A 88 -21.35 26.04 67.84
N ALA A 89 -21.68 25.56 69.04
CA ALA A 89 -20.74 24.89 69.93
C ALA A 89 -20.57 23.38 69.64
N MET A 90 -21.47 22.78 68.85
CA MET A 90 -21.40 21.36 68.51
C MET A 90 -20.25 21.09 67.54
N THR A 91 -19.45 20.06 67.81
CA THR A 91 -18.39 19.65 66.87
C THR A 91 -18.97 18.76 65.76
N PRO A 92 -18.38 18.74 64.55
CA PRO A 92 -18.82 17.83 63.49
C PRO A 92 -18.75 16.35 63.88
N GLN A 93 -17.78 15.93 64.71
CA GLN A 93 -17.72 14.55 65.19
C GLN A 93 -18.91 14.21 66.10
N THR A 94 -19.31 15.13 66.98
CA THR A 94 -20.51 14.95 67.82
C THR A 94 -21.77 14.89 66.97
N ALA A 95 -21.86 15.75 65.94
CA ALA A 95 -22.97 15.75 64.99
C ALA A 95 -23.04 14.44 64.18
N TYR A 96 -21.89 13.85 63.80
CA TYR A 96 -21.83 12.55 63.16
C TYR A 96 -22.35 11.42 64.05
N GLU A 97 -21.89 11.35 65.31
CA GLU A 97 -22.40 10.35 66.26
C GLU A 97 -23.88 10.55 66.60
N LEU A 98 -24.34 11.80 66.63
CA LEU A 98 -25.75 12.14 66.78
C LEU A 98 -26.56 11.62 65.57
N GLY A 99 -26.06 11.84 64.35
CA GLY A 99 -26.66 11.33 63.12
C GLY A 99 -26.78 9.81 63.12
N LYS A 100 -25.75 9.09 63.58
CA LYS A 100 -25.76 7.61 63.71
C LYS A 100 -26.90 7.08 64.56
N GLN A 101 -27.38 7.85 65.53
CA GLN A 101 -28.48 7.45 66.40
C GLN A 101 -29.85 7.79 65.82
N MET A 102 -29.94 8.76 64.89
CA MET A 102 -31.18 9.18 64.25
C MET A 102 -31.55 8.32 63.03
N ILE A 103 -31.62 7.00 63.19
CA ILE A 103 -31.82 6.06 62.06
C ILE A 103 -33.17 6.21 61.33
N ASN A 104 -34.14 6.90 61.91
CA ASN A 104 -35.45 7.16 61.29
C ASN A 104 -35.61 8.60 60.78
N LEU A 105 -34.54 9.38 60.71
CA LEU A 105 -34.58 10.75 60.19
C LEU A 105 -35.11 10.77 58.75
N LYS A 106 -36.12 11.59 58.51
CA LYS A 106 -36.79 11.79 57.20
C LYS A 106 -36.61 13.20 56.66
N CYS A 107 -36.49 14.19 57.54
CA CYS A 107 -36.38 15.60 57.17
C CYS A 107 -35.25 16.26 57.97
N LEU A 108 -34.38 17.00 57.28
CA LEU A 108 -33.38 17.86 57.89
C LEU A 108 -33.54 19.28 57.35
N ILE A 109 -33.85 20.23 58.22
CA ILE A 109 -34.03 21.64 57.87
C ILE A 109 -32.88 22.44 58.45
N HIS A 110 -32.15 23.15 57.61
CA HIS A 110 -31.06 24.02 58.01
C HIS A 110 -31.46 25.49 57.76
N ARG A 111 -31.72 26.21 58.85
CA ARG A 111 -32.11 27.62 58.86
C ARG A 111 -30.90 28.51 59.10
N CYS A 112 -30.22 28.91 58.03
CA CYS A 112 -28.99 29.68 58.09
C CYS A 112 -29.26 31.18 58.34
N PRO A 113 -28.40 31.89 59.09
CA PRO A 113 -28.67 33.26 59.47
C PRO A 113 -28.42 34.23 58.31
N GLN A 114 -29.26 35.25 58.22
CA GLN A 114 -29.27 36.28 57.19
C GLN A 114 -29.37 37.67 57.81
N THR A 115 -28.68 38.66 57.26
CA THR A 115 -28.83 40.06 57.67
C THR A 115 -30.21 40.62 57.28
N PRO A 116 -30.79 41.56 58.04
CA PRO A 116 -31.89 42.36 57.55
C PRO A 116 -31.44 43.21 56.35
N ASP A 117 -32.41 43.71 55.59
CA ASP A 117 -32.12 44.63 54.50
C ASP A 117 -31.57 45.96 55.05
N GLY A 118 -30.48 46.45 54.47
CA GLY A 118 -29.80 47.67 54.94
C GLY A 118 -29.07 47.55 56.27
N ALA A 119 -28.80 46.33 56.76
CA ALA A 119 -28.01 46.10 57.97
C ALA A 119 -26.60 46.70 57.87
N GLU A 120 -25.93 46.92 59.02
CA GLU A 120 -24.58 47.47 59.08
C GLU A 120 -23.60 46.70 58.14
N GLY A 121 -22.99 47.41 57.20
CA GLY A 121 -22.07 46.83 56.20
C GLY A 121 -22.73 46.16 54.98
N VAL A 122 -24.06 46.26 54.83
CA VAL A 122 -24.83 45.76 53.67
C VAL A 122 -25.57 46.92 52.99
N SER A 123 -25.41 47.06 51.67
CA SER A 123 -26.13 48.08 50.90
C SER A 123 -27.64 47.85 50.93
N ALA A 124 -28.44 48.91 50.93
CA ALA A 124 -29.90 48.82 50.81
C ALA A 124 -30.32 48.00 49.57
N GLY A 125 -31.32 47.13 49.74
CA GLY A 125 -31.76 46.14 48.77
C GLY A 125 -30.90 44.88 48.71
N ARG A 126 -29.86 44.74 49.55
CA ARG A 126 -29.03 43.53 49.63
C ARG A 126 -29.17 42.88 51.01
N ARG A 127 -29.09 41.55 51.01
CA ARG A 127 -29.02 40.73 52.22
C ARG A 127 -27.81 39.83 52.12
N PHE A 128 -27.16 39.57 53.25
CA PHE A 128 -26.03 38.68 53.32
C PHE A 128 -26.41 37.43 54.11
N VAL A 129 -26.16 36.24 53.57
CA VAL A 129 -26.54 34.94 54.16
C VAL A 129 -25.27 34.19 54.57
N ALA A 130 -25.20 33.71 55.80
CA ALA A 130 -24.10 32.88 56.30
C ALA A 130 -24.25 31.43 55.85
N ASN A 131 -24.08 31.15 54.55
CA ASN A 131 -24.21 29.80 53.99
C ASN A 131 -23.22 28.78 54.57
N GLY A 132 -22.13 29.24 55.21
CA GLY A 132 -21.14 28.40 55.88
C GLY A 132 -21.50 28.02 57.32
N TRP A 133 -22.43 28.73 57.97
CA TRP A 133 -22.80 28.46 59.36
C TRP A 133 -23.33 27.04 59.50
N CYS A 134 -22.74 26.23 60.38
CA CYS A 134 -23.12 24.84 60.68
C CYS A 134 -23.19 23.87 59.47
N ARG A 135 -22.62 24.23 58.32
CA ARG A 135 -22.65 23.38 57.11
C ARG A 135 -21.95 22.04 57.34
N GLY A 136 -20.82 22.05 58.04
CA GLY A 136 -20.10 20.83 58.42
C GLY A 136 -20.92 19.92 59.33
N LEU A 137 -21.81 20.48 60.15
CA LEU A 137 -22.71 19.69 61.01
C LEU A 137 -23.82 19.02 60.22
N VAL A 138 -24.42 19.73 59.25
CA VAL A 138 -25.41 19.16 58.33
C VAL A 138 -24.82 17.95 57.60
N ILE A 139 -23.61 18.09 57.05
CA ILE A 139 -22.92 16.99 56.37
C ILE A 139 -22.68 15.84 57.35
N ALA A 140 -22.06 16.13 58.51
CA ALA A 140 -21.77 15.11 59.51
C ALA A 140 -23.02 14.35 59.98
N LEU A 141 -24.15 15.03 60.20
CA LEU A 141 -25.43 14.43 60.57
C LEU A 141 -25.96 13.48 59.49
N VAL A 142 -25.88 13.88 58.21
CA VAL A 142 -26.32 13.04 57.08
C VAL A 142 -25.42 11.82 56.92
N GLU A 143 -24.09 12.00 56.98
CA GLU A 143 -23.14 10.89 56.91
C GLU A 143 -23.31 9.92 58.08
N GLY A 144 -23.47 10.47 59.29
CA GLY A 144 -23.76 9.71 60.49
C GLY A 144 -25.06 8.93 60.37
N HIS A 145 -26.13 9.57 59.90
CA HIS A 145 -27.42 8.93 59.65
C HIS A 145 -27.31 7.72 58.72
N VAL A 146 -26.60 7.86 57.60
CA VAL A 146 -26.39 6.74 56.66
C VAL A 146 -25.62 5.61 57.35
N ALA A 147 -24.54 5.92 58.06
CA ALA A 147 -23.75 4.92 58.78
C ALA A 147 -24.56 4.20 59.87
N GLY A 148 -25.37 4.95 60.64
CA GLY A 148 -26.26 4.40 61.66
C GLY A 148 -27.32 3.47 61.08
N ARG A 149 -27.93 3.86 59.95
CA ARG A 149 -28.89 3.02 59.25
C ARG A 149 -28.27 1.74 58.69
N GLN A 150 -27.06 1.83 58.14
CA GLN A 150 -26.34 0.66 57.67
C GLN A 150 -26.08 -0.31 58.82
N ALA A 151 -25.56 0.18 59.95
CA ALA A 151 -25.32 -0.64 61.14
C ALA A 151 -26.62 -1.26 61.70
N ALA A 152 -27.73 -0.51 61.71
CA ALA A 152 -29.03 -1.03 62.14
C ALA A 152 -29.52 -2.18 61.24
N ARG A 153 -29.37 -2.06 59.91
CA ARG A 153 -29.73 -3.14 58.97
C ARG A 153 -28.88 -4.38 59.15
N GLU A 154 -27.57 -4.21 59.30
CA GLU A 154 -26.65 -5.34 59.52
C GLU A 154 -27.01 -6.11 60.80
N LYS A 155 -27.48 -5.40 61.84
CA LYS A 155 -27.90 -5.99 63.12
C LYS A 155 -29.26 -6.71 63.06
N GLU A 156 -30.19 -6.30 62.19
CA GLU A 156 -31.57 -6.81 62.16
C GLU A 156 -31.79 -8.12 61.37
N ARG A 157 -30.77 -8.69 60.72
CA ARG A 157 -30.86 -9.90 59.86
C ARG A 157 -31.83 -9.76 58.65
N PRO A 158 -31.78 -10.64 57.63
CA PRO A 158 -32.38 -10.40 56.30
C PRO A 158 -33.91 -10.27 56.22
N ALA A 159 -34.64 -10.33 57.34
CA ALA A 159 -36.10 -10.38 57.36
C ALA A 159 -36.78 -9.00 57.53
N THR A 160 -36.03 -7.90 57.70
CA THR A 160 -36.64 -6.58 57.95
C THR A 160 -36.85 -5.75 56.68
N THR A 161 -38.01 -5.07 56.60
CA THR A 161 -38.49 -4.22 55.50
C THR A 161 -37.89 -2.80 55.53
N MET A 162 -36.73 -2.60 56.15
CA MET A 162 -36.16 -1.28 56.38
C MET A 162 -35.55 -0.71 55.08
N ALA A 163 -36.35 0.06 54.32
CA ALA A 163 -35.98 0.64 53.01
C ALA A 163 -34.61 1.35 52.99
N GLU A 164 -33.94 1.35 51.83
CA GLU A 164 -32.51 1.66 51.63
C GLU A 164 -32.05 3.06 52.09
N GLY A 165 -32.98 4.01 52.23
CA GLY A 165 -32.79 5.27 52.95
C GLY A 165 -34.07 5.73 53.66
N SER A 166 -33.96 6.63 54.65
CA SER A 166 -35.14 7.28 55.25
C SER A 166 -35.15 8.79 55.08
N LEU A 167 -34.00 9.44 54.93
CA LEU A 167 -33.92 10.88 54.69
C LEU A 167 -34.48 11.21 53.31
N ARG A 168 -35.61 11.92 53.27
CA ARG A 168 -36.38 12.28 52.07
C ARG A 168 -36.26 13.73 51.67
N LEU A 169 -36.10 14.62 52.65
CA LEU A 169 -36.09 16.06 52.46
C LEU A 169 -34.88 16.68 53.17
N LEU A 170 -34.12 17.49 52.43
CA LEU A 170 -33.06 18.35 52.97
C LEU A 170 -33.35 19.79 52.52
N THR A 171 -33.67 20.67 53.45
CA THR A 171 -34.08 22.05 53.15
C THR A 171 -33.09 23.04 53.73
N PHE A 172 -32.72 24.05 52.93
CA PHE A 172 -31.93 25.20 53.37
C PHE A 172 -32.80 26.46 53.33
N GLU A 173 -33.01 27.08 54.48
CA GLU A 173 -33.84 28.29 54.65
C GLU A 173 -32.96 29.42 55.18
N ALA A 174 -33.08 30.62 54.62
CA ALA A 174 -32.42 31.79 55.18
C ALA A 174 -33.36 32.45 56.21
N VAL A 175 -32.85 32.75 57.41
CA VAL A 175 -33.63 33.39 58.48
C VAL A 175 -32.98 34.71 58.89
N VAL A 176 -33.78 35.79 58.89
CA VAL A 176 -33.31 37.13 59.21
C VAL A 176 -33.05 37.26 60.71
N LEU A 177 -31.84 37.69 61.09
CA LEU A 177 -31.48 38.05 62.46
C LEU A 177 -31.55 39.58 62.63
N PRO A 178 -32.59 40.13 63.31
CA PRO A 178 -32.92 41.56 63.26
C PRO A 178 -31.78 42.51 63.67
N ASP A 179 -30.91 42.08 64.58
CA ASP A 179 -29.86 42.92 65.16
C ASP A 179 -28.45 42.60 64.60
N SER A 180 -28.37 41.75 63.56
CA SER A 180 -27.08 41.27 63.05
C SER A 180 -26.60 42.02 61.81
N GLY A 181 -25.47 42.70 61.95
CA GLY A 181 -24.72 43.31 60.84
C GLY A 181 -23.90 42.30 60.03
N ARG A 182 -23.34 42.74 58.91
CA ARG A 182 -22.44 41.93 58.07
C ARG A 182 -21.25 41.32 58.81
N PRO A 183 -20.58 42.02 59.75
CA PRO A 183 -19.46 41.43 60.50
C PRO A 183 -19.87 40.20 61.31
N GLU A 184 -21.03 40.25 61.97
CA GLU A 184 -21.55 39.15 62.77
C GLU A 184 -21.97 37.96 61.90
N ILE A 185 -22.70 38.21 60.80
CA ILE A 185 -23.08 37.13 59.86
C ILE A 185 -21.84 36.51 59.19
N ASN A 186 -20.80 37.29 58.90
CA ASN A 186 -19.52 36.75 58.43
C ASN A 186 -18.85 35.85 59.46
N GLN A 187 -18.86 36.24 60.74
CA GLN A 187 -18.32 35.41 61.82
C GLN A 187 -19.10 34.12 61.97
N LEU A 188 -20.43 34.16 61.90
CA LEU A 188 -21.27 32.96 61.92
C LEU A 188 -20.98 32.04 60.72
N ALA A 189 -20.67 32.59 59.54
CA ALA A 189 -20.35 31.81 58.36
C ALA A 189 -19.06 30.96 58.49
N THR A 190 -18.18 31.29 59.44
CA THR A 190 -16.94 30.52 59.70
C THR A 190 -17.07 29.51 60.84
N ILE A 191 -18.25 29.37 61.45
CA ILE A 191 -18.51 28.38 62.50
C ILE A 191 -18.92 27.05 61.86
N ASN A 192 -18.10 26.01 62.09
CA ASN A 192 -18.28 24.67 61.53
C ASN A 192 -18.54 24.63 59.99
N PRO A 193 -17.74 25.32 59.15
CA PRO A 193 -18.00 25.42 57.72
C PRO A 193 -17.59 24.16 56.96
N THR A 194 -16.67 23.39 57.53
CA THR A 194 -16.07 22.20 56.93
C THR A 194 -16.56 20.93 57.60
N PRO A 195 -16.81 19.84 56.85
CA PRO A 195 -17.06 18.53 57.42
C PRO A 195 -15.82 18.03 58.20
N PRO A 196 -15.98 17.05 59.12
CA PRO A 196 -14.86 16.48 59.85
C PRO A 196 -13.86 15.84 58.87
N ALA A 197 -12.57 15.87 59.21
CA ALA A 197 -11.52 15.15 58.48
C ALA A 197 -11.61 13.65 58.80
N ALA A 198 -12.67 12.98 58.35
CA ALA A 198 -12.79 11.53 58.43
C ALA A 198 -12.25 10.86 57.14
N ALA A 199 -11.73 9.64 57.30
CA ALA A 199 -11.04 8.82 56.29
C ALA A 199 -11.88 8.59 55.01
N PRO A 200 -11.27 8.23 53.86
CA PRO A 200 -11.84 8.40 52.53
C PRO A 200 -13.18 7.69 52.41
N SER A 201 -14.26 8.48 52.34
CA SER A 201 -15.63 7.99 52.25
C SER A 201 -15.85 7.31 50.91
N GLN A 202 -16.31 6.06 50.96
CA GLN A 202 -17.05 5.46 49.86
C GLN A 202 -18.20 6.40 49.48
N SER A 203 -18.52 6.53 48.19
CA SER A 203 -19.60 7.41 47.74
C SER A 203 -20.90 7.06 48.47
N ILE A 204 -21.40 7.99 49.28
CA ILE A 204 -22.63 7.81 50.06
C ILE A 204 -23.84 7.89 49.12
N SER A 205 -24.62 6.82 49.08
CA SER A 205 -25.85 6.75 48.27
C SER A 205 -27.06 7.20 49.10
N LEU A 206 -27.66 8.34 48.74
CA LEU A 206 -28.87 8.89 49.40
C LEU A 206 -30.13 8.56 48.59
N LEU A 207 -30.41 7.27 48.38
CA LEU A 207 -31.49 6.81 47.47
C LEU A 207 -32.90 7.29 47.84
N ALA A 208 -33.14 7.63 49.11
CA ALA A 208 -34.44 8.11 49.56
C ALA A 208 -34.62 9.62 49.46
N LEU A 209 -33.56 10.39 49.17
CA LEU A 209 -33.61 11.84 49.10
C LEU A 209 -34.32 12.26 47.82
N THR A 210 -35.61 12.54 47.93
CA THR A 210 -36.48 12.89 46.81
C THR A 210 -36.50 14.38 46.50
N ASP A 211 -36.16 15.23 47.48
CA ASP A 211 -36.29 16.68 47.36
C ASP A 211 -35.18 17.41 48.15
N VAL A 212 -34.55 18.38 47.51
CA VAL A 212 -33.57 19.30 48.12
C VAL A 212 -34.00 20.72 47.77
N LYS A 213 -34.64 21.40 48.73
CA LYS A 213 -35.15 22.77 48.54
C LYS A 213 -34.17 23.81 49.08
N GLY A 214 -34.02 24.93 48.37
CA GLY A 214 -33.18 26.04 48.81
C GLY A 214 -31.67 25.86 48.53
N GLY A 215 -31.27 24.80 47.82
CA GLY A 215 -29.92 24.68 47.29
C GLY A 215 -29.68 25.75 46.22
N ILE A 216 -28.65 26.58 46.40
CA ILE A 216 -28.07 27.38 45.32
C ILE A 216 -27.81 26.38 44.17
N PRO A 217 -28.28 26.64 42.93
CA PRO A 217 -27.97 25.79 41.79
C PRO A 217 -26.49 25.48 41.84
N GLY A 218 -26.11 24.19 41.82
CA GLY A 218 -24.71 23.81 41.90
C GLY A 218 -23.90 24.66 40.91
N PRO A 219 -22.62 24.96 41.17
CA PRO A 219 -21.85 25.97 40.42
C PRO A 219 -21.86 25.79 38.88
N LEU A 220 -22.24 24.61 38.38
CA LEU A 220 -22.37 24.29 36.95
C LEU A 220 -23.76 24.56 36.35
N ALA A 221 -24.82 24.87 37.12
CA ALA A 221 -26.12 25.21 36.54
C ALA A 221 -26.08 26.47 35.64
N ASN A 222 -25.09 27.34 35.89
CA ASN A 222 -24.77 28.50 35.06
C ASN A 222 -23.76 28.21 33.94
N LEU A 223 -23.33 26.96 33.75
CA LEU A 223 -22.42 26.55 32.69
C LEU A 223 -23.12 26.69 31.34
N ARG A 224 -22.83 27.78 30.63
CA ARG A 224 -23.37 28.04 29.29
C ARG A 224 -22.43 27.63 28.16
N ARG A 225 -21.13 27.47 28.44
CA ARG A 225 -20.12 27.26 27.41
C ARG A 225 -19.15 26.17 27.83
N ILE A 226 -18.99 25.16 26.97
CA ILE A 226 -17.91 24.18 27.07
C ILE A 226 -16.95 24.46 25.90
N PRO A 227 -15.77 25.03 26.16
CA PRO A 227 -14.91 25.58 25.12
C PRO A 227 -14.26 24.52 24.24
N THR A 228 -14.05 23.30 24.73
CA THR A 228 -13.56 22.16 23.94
C THR A 228 -13.79 20.84 24.70
N ILE A 229 -14.31 19.82 24.01
CA ILE A 229 -14.22 18.40 24.40
C ILE A 229 -13.36 17.72 23.34
N LYS A 230 -12.28 17.04 23.76
CA LYS A 230 -11.43 16.27 22.85
C LYS A 230 -11.97 14.84 22.73
N LEU A 231 -12.18 14.37 21.51
CA LEU A 231 -12.70 13.03 21.18
C LEU A 231 -11.67 12.22 20.38
N TYR A 232 -10.39 12.38 20.70
CA TYR A 232 -9.27 11.70 20.03
C TYR A 232 -8.26 11.26 21.10
N GLU A 233 -7.41 10.28 20.79
CA GLU A 233 -6.48 9.64 21.76
C GLU A 233 -7.19 8.96 22.95
N ILE A 234 -8.40 8.43 22.74
CA ILE A 234 -9.18 7.69 23.74
C ILE A 234 -9.58 6.34 23.13
N GLU A 235 -9.52 5.27 23.92
CA GLU A 235 -9.97 3.94 23.49
C GLU A 235 -11.48 3.90 23.24
N SER A 236 -11.93 3.09 22.26
CA SER A 236 -13.32 3.17 21.74
C SER A 236 -14.40 2.86 22.77
N THR A 237 -14.15 1.88 23.65
CA THR A 237 -15.07 1.48 24.72
C THR A 237 -15.26 2.61 25.74
N ASP A 238 -14.19 3.34 26.03
CA ASP A 238 -14.15 4.34 27.07
C ASP A 238 -14.85 5.63 26.65
N ILE A 239 -14.84 5.96 25.36
CA ILE A 239 -15.55 7.16 24.85
C ILE A 239 -17.05 7.04 25.06
N LYS A 240 -17.63 5.88 24.73
CA LYS A 240 -19.09 5.68 24.82
C LYS A 240 -19.58 5.83 26.27
N ASP A 241 -18.88 5.19 27.20
CA ASP A 241 -19.26 5.24 28.62
C ASP A 241 -18.89 6.59 29.25
N GLY A 242 -17.74 7.17 28.90
CA GLY A 242 -17.36 8.52 29.30
C GLY A 242 -18.32 9.62 28.83
N LEU A 243 -18.89 9.51 27.61
CA LEU A 243 -19.91 10.44 27.12
C LEU A 243 -21.22 10.32 27.91
N ARG A 244 -21.61 9.10 28.32
CA ARG A 244 -22.80 8.86 29.15
C ARG A 244 -22.60 9.38 30.56
N ASP A 245 -21.43 9.17 31.15
CA ASP A 245 -21.07 9.66 32.47
C ASP A 245 -20.97 11.18 32.49
N LEU A 246 -20.41 11.79 31.44
CA LEU A 246 -20.41 13.23 31.27
C LEU A 246 -21.83 13.78 31.13
N GLN A 247 -22.68 13.15 30.32
CA GLN A 247 -24.09 13.55 30.19
C GLN A 247 -24.79 13.48 31.55
N LYS A 248 -24.66 12.37 32.27
CA LYS A 248 -25.24 12.19 33.60
C LYS A 248 -24.76 13.25 34.58
N CYS A 249 -23.45 13.47 34.66
CA CYS A 249 -22.85 14.48 35.53
C CYS A 249 -23.36 15.89 35.22
N LEU A 250 -23.45 16.28 33.95
CA LEU A 250 -23.97 17.60 33.56
C LEU A 250 -25.45 17.75 33.90
N LEU A 251 -26.27 16.72 33.70
CA LEU A 251 -27.69 16.75 34.05
C LEU A 251 -27.91 16.82 35.57
N ASP A 252 -27.18 16.00 36.34
CA ASP A 252 -27.23 15.98 37.81
C ASP A 252 -26.81 17.33 38.42
N ARG A 253 -26.05 18.13 37.67
CA ARG A 253 -25.59 19.47 38.07
C ARG A 253 -26.42 20.61 37.47
N GLY A 254 -27.56 20.29 36.86
CA GLY A 254 -28.53 21.27 36.38
C GLY A 254 -28.27 21.82 34.98
N CYS A 255 -27.39 21.22 34.17
CA CYS A 255 -27.10 21.69 32.82
C CYS A 255 -28.09 21.19 31.75
N SER A 256 -29.34 20.88 32.12
CA SER A 256 -30.35 20.45 31.15
C SER A 256 -30.73 21.61 30.23
N LYS A 257 -30.48 21.47 28.92
CA LYS A 257 -30.76 22.49 27.89
C LYS A 257 -30.16 23.88 28.16
N SER A 258 -29.10 23.99 28.95
CA SER A 258 -28.51 25.28 29.34
C SER A 258 -27.26 25.66 28.54
N ILE A 259 -26.59 24.71 27.90
CA ILE A 259 -25.33 24.94 27.19
C ILE A 259 -25.63 25.64 25.86
N SER A 260 -25.21 26.89 25.72
CA SER A 260 -25.35 27.70 24.50
C SER A 260 -24.19 27.53 23.52
N TYR A 261 -23.05 27.00 23.97
CA TYR A 261 -21.89 26.74 23.11
C TYR A 261 -21.16 25.47 23.52
N LEU A 262 -20.98 24.55 22.58
CA LEU A 262 -20.21 23.32 22.77
C LEU A 262 -19.26 23.15 21.59
N HIS A 263 -17.97 22.99 21.86
CA HIS A 263 -16.97 22.73 20.82
C HIS A 263 -16.43 21.31 20.98
N LEU A 264 -16.50 20.52 19.92
CA LEU A 264 -15.99 19.15 19.87
C LEU A 264 -14.75 19.13 18.98
N LYS A 265 -13.62 18.70 19.51
CA LYS A 265 -12.36 18.59 18.77
C LYS A 265 -12.04 17.12 18.55
N MET A 266 -11.84 16.71 17.30
CA MET A 266 -11.56 15.32 16.93
C MET A 266 -10.51 15.24 15.84
N ARG A 267 -9.77 14.13 15.76
CA ARG A 267 -8.90 13.83 14.61
C ARG A 267 -9.72 13.19 13.49
N ARG A 268 -9.30 13.40 12.24
CA ARG A 268 -9.96 12.79 11.07
C ARG A 268 -9.90 11.26 11.05
N SER A 269 -8.88 10.64 11.64
CA SER A 269 -8.82 9.17 11.81
C SER A 269 -9.89 8.70 12.78
N ASP A 270 -10.00 9.39 13.91
CA ASP A 270 -10.81 8.96 15.05
C ASP A 270 -12.30 9.22 14.80
N CYS A 271 -12.62 10.29 14.06
CA CYS A 271 -14.00 10.60 13.68
C CYS A 271 -14.65 9.45 12.89
N HIS A 272 -13.98 8.88 11.88
CA HIS A 272 -14.58 7.80 11.10
C HIS A 272 -14.61 6.48 11.88
N TRP A 273 -13.54 6.15 12.63
CA TRP A 273 -13.45 4.88 13.36
C TRP A 273 -14.33 4.85 14.61
N LEU A 274 -14.36 5.92 15.40
CA LEU A 274 -15.01 5.95 16.72
C LEU A 274 -16.44 6.49 16.67
N LEU A 275 -16.74 7.43 15.77
CA LEU A 275 -18.08 8.03 15.68
C LEU A 275 -18.89 7.43 14.54
N LEU A 276 -18.38 7.45 13.30
CA LEU A 276 -19.19 7.02 12.15
C LEU A 276 -19.35 5.50 12.03
N ASN A 277 -18.38 4.72 12.49
CA ASN A 277 -18.45 3.25 12.47
C ASN A 277 -19.17 2.65 13.69
N ASN A 278 -19.22 3.35 14.83
CA ASN A 278 -19.81 2.83 16.08
C ASN A 278 -21.11 3.58 16.44
N TYR A 279 -22.25 2.96 16.10
CA TYR A 279 -23.57 3.54 16.38
C TYR A 279 -23.78 3.91 17.85
N ALA A 280 -23.27 3.10 18.78
CA ALA A 280 -23.49 3.32 20.20
C ALA A 280 -22.78 4.60 20.67
N THR A 281 -21.56 4.83 20.19
CA THR A 281 -20.77 6.04 20.48
C THR A 281 -21.40 7.27 19.84
N PHE A 282 -21.78 7.20 18.55
CA PHE A 282 -22.50 8.29 17.88
C PHE A 282 -23.78 8.66 18.62
N LYS A 283 -24.58 7.65 19.00
CA LYS A 283 -25.84 7.84 19.74
C LYS A 283 -25.60 8.45 21.11
N ALA A 284 -24.54 8.05 21.83
CA ALA A 284 -24.16 8.65 23.11
C ALA A 284 -23.79 10.12 22.95
N LEU A 285 -23.02 10.49 21.92
CA LEU A 285 -22.64 11.87 21.63
C LEU A 285 -23.86 12.73 21.26
N ALA A 286 -24.71 12.23 20.36
CA ALA A 286 -25.94 12.93 19.97
C ALA A 286 -26.90 13.09 21.17
N SER A 287 -27.01 12.06 22.03
CA SER A 287 -27.79 12.11 23.26
C SER A 287 -27.26 13.15 24.25
N LEU A 288 -25.93 13.24 24.43
CA LEU A 288 -25.29 14.25 25.25
C LEU A 288 -25.66 15.65 24.77
N ILE A 289 -25.46 15.93 23.47
CA ILE A 289 -25.78 17.22 22.85
C ILE A 289 -27.25 17.56 23.04
N ASP A 290 -28.16 16.63 22.72
CA ASP A 290 -29.59 16.85 22.86
C ASP A 290 -29.99 17.10 24.32
N ALA A 291 -29.41 16.40 25.28
CA ALA A 291 -29.78 16.55 26.68
C ALA A 291 -29.29 17.86 27.30
N THR A 292 -28.10 18.34 26.92
CA THR A 292 -27.44 19.46 27.61
C THR A 292 -27.48 20.79 26.85
N CYS A 293 -27.53 20.78 25.52
CA CYS A 293 -27.46 22.01 24.72
C CYS A 293 -28.84 22.68 24.58
N SER A 294 -28.85 24.01 24.68
CA SER A 294 -30.03 24.83 24.41
C SER A 294 -30.48 24.66 22.95
N PRO A 295 -31.80 24.73 22.66
CA PRO A 295 -32.31 24.83 21.30
C PRO A 295 -31.70 25.97 20.48
N SER A 296 -31.27 27.06 21.09
CA SER A 296 -30.58 28.18 20.43
C SER A 296 -29.05 28.05 20.44
N GLY A 297 -28.52 27.00 21.08
CA GLY A 297 -27.08 26.78 21.22
C GLY A 297 -26.39 26.39 19.91
N ALA A 298 -25.08 26.62 19.87
CA ALA A 298 -24.20 26.23 18.76
C ALA A 298 -23.27 25.10 19.18
N VAL A 299 -23.18 24.06 18.35
CA VAL A 299 -22.28 22.93 18.50
C VAL A 299 -21.29 22.94 17.34
N ASN A 300 -20.03 23.21 17.63
CA ASN A 300 -18.98 23.28 16.62
C ASN A 300 -18.17 21.99 16.63
N CYS A 301 -18.25 21.22 15.54
CA CYS A 301 -17.43 20.04 15.31
C CYS A 301 -16.16 20.45 14.57
N TYR A 302 -15.03 20.40 15.26
CA TYR A 302 -13.73 20.74 14.74
C TYR A 302 -12.92 19.48 14.45
N VAL A 303 -12.65 19.22 13.16
CA VAL A 303 -11.85 18.08 12.74
C VAL A 303 -10.45 18.55 12.41
N CYS A 304 -9.48 18.14 13.24
CA CYS A 304 -8.08 18.37 13.01
C CYS A 304 -7.58 17.46 11.88
N PRO A 305 -6.83 17.99 10.90
CA PRO A 305 -6.06 17.15 9.99
C PRO A 305 -5.07 16.34 10.83
N SER A 306 -4.98 15.04 10.56
CA SER A 306 -3.86 14.23 11.06
C SER A 306 -2.59 14.73 10.38
N GLY A 307 -1.49 14.86 11.12
CA GLY A 307 -0.19 15.24 10.55
C GLY A 307 0.34 14.25 9.49
N GLY A 308 -0.21 13.03 9.45
CA GLY A 308 -0.11 12.14 8.30
C GLY A 308 -1.32 12.32 7.39
N GLU A 309 -1.08 12.53 6.09
CA GLU A 309 -2.11 12.44 5.06
C GLU A 309 -2.79 11.07 5.22
N ILE A 310 -4.05 11.05 5.68
CA ILE A 310 -4.88 9.87 5.53
C ILE A 310 -5.05 9.70 4.02
N ARG A 311 -4.25 8.79 3.46
CA ARG A 311 -4.30 8.50 2.03
C ARG A 311 -5.67 7.93 1.67
N ASP A 312 -6.24 7.07 2.52
CA ASP A 312 -7.46 6.33 2.20
C ASP A 312 -8.59 6.56 3.21
N ILE A 313 -9.75 7.01 2.73
CA ILE A 313 -10.96 7.24 3.54
C ILE A 313 -11.84 5.99 3.47
N PRO A 314 -12.04 5.22 4.56
CA PRO A 314 -12.81 3.98 4.52
C PRO A 314 -14.30 4.28 4.33
N LEU A 315 -14.80 4.05 3.11
CA LEU A 315 -16.18 4.33 2.73
C LEU A 315 -17.18 3.42 3.45
N THR A 316 -16.75 2.21 3.82
CA THR A 316 -17.53 1.28 4.66
C THR A 316 -17.87 1.91 6.01
N HIS A 317 -16.90 2.55 6.66
CA HIS A 317 -17.11 3.25 7.94
C HIS A 317 -17.97 4.49 7.76
N LEU A 318 -17.74 5.24 6.68
CA LEU A 318 -18.57 6.40 6.37
C LEU A 318 -20.02 6.02 6.11
N LEU A 319 -20.33 4.84 5.58
CA LEU A 319 -21.72 4.43 5.32
C LEU A 319 -22.31 3.55 6.43
N GLY A 320 -21.55 3.19 7.46
CA GLY A 320 -22.04 2.41 8.60
C GLY A 320 -23.26 3.05 9.28
N TYR A 321 -23.34 4.39 9.26
CA TYR A 321 -24.49 5.11 9.80
C TYR A 321 -25.80 4.89 9.04
N THR A 322 -25.76 4.44 7.78
CA THR A 322 -26.99 4.22 7.00
C THR A 322 -27.88 3.13 7.59
N ARG A 323 -27.31 2.36 8.52
CA ARG A 323 -27.94 1.31 9.31
C ARG A 323 -28.34 1.78 10.70
N PHE A 324 -28.02 3.02 11.07
CA PHE A 324 -28.43 3.58 12.35
C PHE A 324 -29.96 3.66 12.33
N GLY A 325 -30.61 3.00 13.28
CA GLY A 325 -32.03 3.19 13.52
C GLY A 325 -32.32 4.63 13.98
N LYS A 326 -33.46 4.83 14.63
CA LYS A 326 -33.87 6.16 15.12
C LYS A 326 -32.75 6.83 15.93
N VAL A 327 -32.14 7.87 15.35
CA VAL A 327 -31.12 8.72 15.99
C VAL A 327 -31.77 9.77 16.88
N PRO A 328 -31.06 10.31 17.89
CA PRO A 328 -31.51 11.48 18.65
C PRO A 328 -31.79 12.69 17.75
N GLY A 329 -32.50 13.69 18.27
CA GLY A 329 -33.00 14.85 17.53
C GLY A 329 -31.93 15.66 16.80
N CYS A 330 -30.77 15.93 17.41
CA CYS A 330 -29.66 16.59 16.71
C CYS A 330 -28.82 15.64 15.84
N GLY A 331 -29.13 14.33 15.86
CA GLY A 331 -28.37 13.29 15.17
C GLY A 331 -28.13 13.56 13.69
N PRO A 332 -29.15 13.89 12.87
CA PRO A 332 -28.95 14.16 11.45
C PRO A 332 -28.03 15.36 11.17
N GLN A 333 -28.08 16.40 12.02
CA GLN A 333 -27.23 17.59 11.87
C GLN A 333 -25.79 17.30 12.25
N LEU A 334 -25.59 16.58 13.36
CA LEU A 334 -24.28 16.09 13.77
C LEU A 334 -23.67 15.22 12.67
N LEU A 335 -24.43 14.27 12.15
CA LEU A 335 -23.98 13.40 11.07
C LEU A 335 -23.61 14.20 9.81
N SER A 336 -24.45 15.15 9.39
CA SER A 336 -24.15 16.02 8.25
C SER A 336 -22.86 16.81 8.46
N ALA A 337 -22.63 17.34 9.67
CA ALA A 337 -21.41 18.05 10.02
C ALA A 337 -20.19 17.12 9.94
N LEU A 338 -20.26 15.91 10.50
CA LEU A 338 -19.15 14.94 10.46
C LEU A 338 -18.84 14.46 9.04
N LEU A 339 -19.85 14.22 8.20
CA LEU A 339 -19.66 13.78 6.81
C LEU A 339 -19.06 14.88 5.91
N THR A 340 -19.40 16.14 6.18
CA THR A 340 -18.82 17.30 5.47
C THR A 340 -17.29 17.33 5.61
N CYS A 341 -16.76 16.86 6.75
CA CYS A 341 -15.31 16.72 6.97
C CYS A 341 -14.63 15.71 6.04
N TYR A 342 -15.40 14.86 5.37
CA TYR A 342 -14.94 13.91 4.37
C TYR A 342 -15.42 14.26 2.96
N ASN A 343 -15.90 15.48 2.68
CA ASN A 343 -16.44 15.86 1.37
C ASN A 343 -17.67 15.04 0.94
N VAL A 344 -18.43 14.53 1.91
CA VAL A 344 -19.73 13.88 1.72
C VAL A 344 -20.82 14.80 2.27
N ARG A 345 -21.71 15.27 1.41
CA ARG A 345 -22.84 16.12 1.80
C ARG A 345 -24.11 15.30 1.93
N MET A 346 -24.82 15.49 3.03
CA MET A 346 -26.20 15.05 3.17
C MET A 346 -27.16 16.09 2.60
N LYS A 347 -28.28 15.65 2.03
CA LYS A 347 -29.41 16.52 1.69
C LYS A 347 -29.78 17.34 2.94
N PRO A 348 -29.91 18.69 2.84
CA PRO A 348 -30.28 19.51 3.98
C PRO A 348 -31.56 18.96 4.63
N GLN A 349 -31.45 18.55 5.89
CA GLN A 349 -32.58 18.15 6.70
C GLN A 349 -33.15 19.39 7.39
N GLN A 350 -34.47 19.51 7.45
CA GLN A 350 -35.07 20.55 8.27
C GLN A 350 -34.65 20.34 9.73
N ARG A 351 -34.17 21.41 10.36
CA ARG A 351 -33.78 21.40 11.76
C ARG A 351 -34.99 21.03 12.61
N PRO A 352 -34.95 19.94 13.39
CA PRO A 352 -36.05 19.62 14.29
C PRO A 352 -36.26 20.77 15.30
N PRO A 353 -37.51 21.15 15.59
CA PRO A 353 -37.80 22.14 16.62
C PRO A 353 -37.17 21.69 17.95
N GLY A 354 -36.35 22.53 18.56
CA GLY A 354 -35.71 22.22 19.84
C GLY A 354 -34.27 21.67 19.78
N SER A 355 -33.72 21.41 18.59
CA SER A 355 -32.32 20.97 18.43
C SER A 355 -31.36 22.16 18.28
N PRO A 356 -30.11 22.09 18.81
CA PRO A 356 -29.08 23.12 18.61
C PRO A 356 -28.62 23.21 17.14
N SER A 357 -27.90 24.28 16.78
CA SER A 357 -27.21 24.38 15.49
C SER A 357 -25.94 23.52 15.57
N VAL A 358 -25.70 22.66 14.58
CA VAL A 358 -24.45 21.89 14.51
C VAL A 358 -23.71 22.28 13.25
N GLU A 359 -22.50 22.82 13.42
CA GLU A 359 -21.64 23.28 12.34
C GLU A 359 -20.32 22.51 12.37
N SER A 360 -19.79 22.14 11.21
CA SER A 360 -18.45 21.57 11.09
C SER A 360 -17.46 22.61 10.59
N CYS A 361 -16.27 22.63 11.19
CA CYS A 361 -15.13 23.39 10.69
C CYS A 361 -13.94 22.45 10.53
N ILE A 362 -13.30 22.50 9.37
CA ILE A 362 -12.05 21.78 9.09
C ILE A 362 -10.92 22.80 9.25
N GLN A 363 -9.88 22.44 9.99
CA GLN A 363 -8.68 23.29 10.08
C GLN A 363 -7.87 23.17 8.79
N GLY A 364 -7.62 24.31 8.13
CA GLY A 364 -6.78 24.40 6.94
C GLY A 364 -7.53 24.23 5.62
N THR A 365 -6.79 24.25 4.52
CA THR A 365 -7.33 24.05 3.18
C THR A 365 -7.78 22.60 3.04
N PRO A 366 -8.98 22.32 2.51
CA PRO A 366 -9.38 20.96 2.17
C PRO A 366 -8.32 20.27 1.30
N PRO A 367 -8.12 18.94 1.41
CA PRO A 367 -7.23 18.22 0.51
C PRO A 367 -7.57 18.50 -0.95
N SER A 368 -6.54 18.64 -1.78
CA SER A 368 -6.72 18.80 -3.23
C SER A 368 -7.38 17.57 -3.84
N ALA A 369 -7.22 16.38 -3.26
CA ALA A 369 -7.87 15.15 -3.71
C ALA A 369 -8.39 14.32 -2.52
N TYR A 370 -9.47 13.57 -2.77
CA TYR A 370 -10.02 12.61 -1.82
C TYR A 370 -9.95 11.22 -2.43
N HIS A 371 -9.42 10.25 -1.69
CA HIS A 371 -9.43 8.84 -2.07
C HIS A 371 -10.29 8.07 -1.07
N TYR A 372 -11.32 7.39 -1.56
CA TYR A 372 -12.20 6.56 -0.75
C TYR A 372 -11.90 5.08 -0.99
N ALA A 373 -11.63 4.31 0.05
CA ALA A 373 -11.43 2.88 -0.04
C ALA A 373 -12.69 2.14 0.45
N TRP A 374 -13.19 1.20 -0.35
CA TRP A 374 -14.19 0.23 0.07
C TRP A 374 -13.52 -1.11 0.30
N THR A 375 -13.39 -1.49 1.57
CA THR A 375 -12.84 -2.80 1.94
C THR A 375 -13.95 -3.83 2.05
N VAL A 376 -13.91 -4.84 1.19
CA VAL A 376 -14.81 -6.01 1.26
C VAL A 376 -14.30 -6.93 2.36
N THR A 377 -15.14 -7.16 3.37
CA THR A 377 -14.81 -7.99 4.54
C THR A 377 -15.33 -9.41 4.37
N GLN A 378 -14.73 -10.36 5.11
CA GLN A 378 -15.20 -11.74 5.13
C GLN A 378 -16.68 -11.85 5.56
N ASP A 379 -17.09 -11.05 6.53
CA ASP A 379 -18.47 -11.01 7.02
C ASP A 379 -19.47 -10.54 5.97
N GLN A 380 -19.10 -9.58 5.13
CA GLN A 380 -19.96 -9.11 4.03
C GLN A 380 -20.21 -10.18 2.98
N VAL A 381 -19.24 -11.09 2.77
CA VAL A 381 -19.39 -12.20 1.82
C VAL A 381 -20.14 -13.37 2.45
N ALA A 382 -19.84 -13.70 3.71
CA ALA A 382 -20.54 -14.76 4.44
C ALA A 382 -22.00 -14.41 4.75
N ARG A 383 -22.28 -13.11 4.96
CA ARG A 383 -23.61 -12.58 5.30
C ARG A 383 -23.92 -11.36 4.43
N PRO A 384 -24.30 -11.57 3.16
CA PRO A 384 -24.54 -10.48 2.20
C PRO A 384 -25.67 -9.52 2.63
N TYR A 385 -26.54 -9.95 3.55
CA TYR A 385 -27.63 -9.14 4.09
C TYR A 385 -27.26 -8.48 5.42
N ASN A 386 -26.68 -7.29 5.34
CA ASN A 386 -26.42 -6.44 6.51
C ASN A 386 -27.65 -5.62 7.00
N GLY A 387 -28.86 -6.11 6.74
CA GLY A 387 -30.12 -5.39 7.01
C GLY A 387 -30.44 -4.30 5.98
N PRO A 388 -31.71 -3.86 5.86
CA PRO A 388 -32.09 -2.79 4.97
C PRO A 388 -31.52 -1.45 5.45
N ILE A 389 -31.09 -0.60 4.51
CA ILE A 389 -30.80 0.81 4.81
C ILE A 389 -32.07 1.50 5.31
N ASP A 390 -31.90 2.48 6.19
CA ASP A 390 -33.02 3.35 6.55
C ASP A 390 -33.55 4.02 5.26
N LYS A 391 -34.85 3.82 4.97
CA LYS A 391 -35.53 4.42 3.82
C LYS A 391 -35.40 5.94 3.82
N SER A 392 -35.25 6.55 4.99
CA SER A 392 -35.06 7.99 5.14
C SER A 392 -33.74 8.48 4.53
N LEU A 393 -32.74 7.60 4.37
CA LEU A 393 -31.39 7.91 3.90
C LEU A 393 -31.14 7.58 2.42
N VAL A 394 -32.09 6.92 1.75
CA VAL A 394 -32.03 6.64 0.31
C VAL A 394 -31.88 7.96 -0.45
N ASP A 395 -30.94 8.03 -1.39
CA ASP A 395 -30.68 9.21 -2.22
C ASP A 395 -30.45 10.53 -1.43
N ASN A 396 -29.88 10.44 -0.22
CA ASN A 396 -29.53 11.63 0.57
C ASN A 396 -28.08 12.08 0.46
N LEU A 397 -27.17 11.25 -0.07
CA LEU A 397 -25.75 11.55 -0.13
C LEU A 397 -25.28 11.99 -1.50
N MET A 398 -24.34 12.93 -1.49
CA MET A 398 -23.60 13.36 -2.66
C MET A 398 -22.19 13.77 -2.28
N LEU A 399 -21.25 13.54 -3.19
CA LEU A 399 -19.87 14.03 -3.05
C LEU A 399 -19.80 15.48 -3.54
N GLU A 400 -19.23 16.36 -2.73
CA GLU A 400 -19.08 17.77 -3.10
C GLU A 400 -17.86 18.03 -3.98
N ASP A 401 -17.90 19.15 -4.69
CA ASP A 401 -16.78 19.59 -5.54
C ASP A 401 -15.71 20.22 -4.65
N CYS A 402 -14.46 19.78 -4.76
CA CYS A 402 -13.37 20.23 -3.88
C CYS A 402 -12.92 21.68 -4.12
N GLY A 403 -13.67 22.49 -4.87
CA GLY A 403 -13.36 23.89 -5.21
C GLY A 403 -12.09 24.12 -6.05
N GLY A 404 -11.23 23.10 -6.20
CA GLY A 404 -9.97 23.16 -6.94
C GLY A 404 -10.06 22.57 -8.34
N PRO A 405 -9.50 23.22 -9.38
CA PRO A 405 -9.60 22.79 -10.78
C PRO A 405 -8.88 21.47 -11.11
N ALA A 406 -8.05 20.93 -10.21
CA ALA A 406 -7.26 19.72 -10.44
C ALA A 406 -7.62 18.54 -9.52
N GLY A 407 -8.57 18.74 -8.60
CA GLY A 407 -8.88 17.76 -7.56
C GLY A 407 -9.89 16.70 -7.95
N GLY A 408 -9.44 15.55 -8.45
CA GLY A 408 -10.32 14.40 -8.70
C GLY A 408 -10.66 13.64 -7.42
N ILE A 409 -11.89 13.15 -7.29
CA ILE A 409 -12.22 12.11 -6.32
C ILE A 409 -11.85 10.76 -6.92
N SER A 410 -11.12 9.95 -6.17
CA SER A 410 -10.82 8.56 -6.54
C SER A 410 -11.45 7.58 -5.55
N MET A 411 -11.79 6.40 -6.05
CA MET A 411 -12.31 5.31 -5.24
C MET A 411 -11.49 4.05 -5.50
N SER A 412 -11.18 3.29 -4.47
CA SER A 412 -10.64 1.94 -4.56
C SER A 412 -11.60 0.95 -3.92
N ILE A 413 -11.66 -0.26 -4.47
CA ILE A 413 -12.36 -1.40 -3.88
C ILE A 413 -11.33 -2.51 -3.71
N GLU A 414 -11.17 -2.99 -2.49
CA GLU A 414 -10.15 -3.96 -2.11
C GLU A 414 -10.68 -4.99 -1.12
N CYS A 415 -9.98 -6.11 -0.99
CA CYS A 415 -10.27 -7.09 0.06
C CYS A 415 -9.69 -6.61 1.39
N GLU A 416 -10.27 -7.08 2.49
CA GLU A 416 -9.67 -6.98 3.81
C GLU A 416 -8.23 -7.53 3.81
N GLN A 417 -7.32 -6.80 4.47
CA GLN A 417 -5.91 -7.12 4.44
C GLN A 417 -5.64 -8.51 5.01
N GLY A 418 -4.87 -9.34 4.30
CA GLY A 418 -4.56 -10.71 4.70
C GLY A 418 -5.67 -11.72 4.41
N TRP A 419 -6.77 -11.29 3.77
CA TRP A 419 -7.85 -12.18 3.38
C TRP A 419 -7.92 -12.35 1.86
N THR A 420 -8.01 -13.60 1.41
CA THR A 420 -8.27 -13.94 0.01
C THR A 420 -9.62 -14.64 -0.07
N PRO A 421 -10.61 -14.05 -0.77
CA PRO A 421 -11.93 -14.66 -0.90
C PRO A 421 -11.84 -15.99 -1.68
N PRO A 422 -12.70 -16.98 -1.39
CA PRO A 422 -12.84 -18.17 -2.22
C PRO A 422 -13.11 -17.80 -3.69
N ALA A 423 -12.56 -18.58 -4.62
CA ALA A 423 -12.72 -18.31 -6.06
C ALA A 423 -14.18 -18.35 -6.53
N ASP A 424 -15.09 -18.98 -5.79
CA ASP A 424 -16.53 -19.05 -6.06
C ASP A 424 -17.37 -18.05 -5.24
N ALA A 425 -16.72 -17.19 -4.44
CA ALA A 425 -17.41 -16.22 -3.60
C ALA A 425 -18.23 -15.22 -4.43
N ILE A 426 -19.48 -15.01 -4.02
CA ILE A 426 -20.40 -14.09 -4.68
C ILE A 426 -20.03 -12.65 -4.28
N PRO A 427 -19.72 -11.76 -5.24
CA PRO A 427 -19.42 -10.36 -4.95
C PRO A 427 -20.61 -9.66 -4.27
N PRO A 428 -20.42 -9.01 -3.11
CA PRO A 428 -21.52 -8.39 -2.39
C PRO A 428 -22.03 -7.13 -3.13
N GLU A 429 -23.33 -6.88 -3.06
CA GLU A 429 -23.97 -5.63 -3.50
C GLU A 429 -24.44 -4.81 -2.28
N PRO A 430 -23.53 -4.04 -1.65
CA PRO A 430 -23.83 -3.31 -0.43
C PRO A 430 -25.01 -2.33 -0.61
N PRO A 431 -26.12 -2.49 0.13
CA PRO A 431 -27.29 -1.62 -0.01
C PRO A 431 -26.98 -0.16 0.39
N GLU A 432 -25.88 0.08 1.11
CA GLU A 432 -25.39 1.39 1.54
C GLU A 432 -25.22 2.38 0.38
N PHE A 433 -24.83 1.91 -0.81
CA PHE A 433 -24.70 2.79 -1.97
C PHE A 433 -26.02 3.35 -2.48
N LYS A 434 -27.16 2.78 -2.05
CA LYS A 434 -28.46 3.38 -2.30
C LYS A 434 -28.69 4.67 -1.51
N ALA A 435 -27.85 4.96 -0.51
CA ALA A 435 -27.86 6.25 0.17
C ALA A 435 -27.32 7.38 -0.74
N PHE A 436 -26.47 7.09 -1.72
CA PHE A 436 -26.04 8.10 -2.71
C PHE A 436 -27.13 8.35 -3.74
N LYS A 437 -27.36 9.64 -4.03
CA LYS A 437 -28.18 10.07 -5.16
C LYS A 437 -27.69 9.44 -6.46
N ALA A 438 -28.60 9.33 -7.43
CA ALA A 438 -28.27 8.84 -8.77
C ALA A 438 -27.17 9.66 -9.49
N ASP A 439 -26.93 10.90 -9.07
CA ASP A 439 -25.84 11.78 -9.53
C ASP A 439 -24.80 12.08 -8.43
N GLY A 440 -24.96 11.51 -7.23
CA GLY A 440 -24.13 11.79 -6.07
C GLY A 440 -22.66 11.35 -6.22
N LEU A 441 -22.36 10.51 -7.21
CA LEU A 441 -21.03 10.00 -7.52
C LEU A 441 -20.43 10.56 -8.81
N VAL A 442 -21.08 11.53 -9.47
CA VAL A 442 -20.59 12.16 -10.71
C VAL A 442 -19.19 12.77 -10.57
N ARG A 443 -18.77 13.11 -9.34
CA ARG A 443 -17.46 13.67 -9.03
C ARG A 443 -16.33 12.64 -8.95
N VAL A 444 -16.65 11.34 -8.88
CA VAL A 444 -15.64 10.28 -8.92
C VAL A 444 -15.02 10.22 -10.32
N LYS A 445 -13.71 10.47 -10.40
CA LYS A 445 -12.91 10.50 -11.63
C LYS A 445 -12.08 9.24 -11.83
N SER A 446 -11.72 8.54 -10.77
CA SER A 446 -10.96 7.29 -10.86
C SER A 446 -11.61 6.20 -10.02
N LEU A 447 -11.67 4.99 -10.56
CA LEU A 447 -12.12 3.79 -9.85
C LEU A 447 -11.07 2.70 -10.03
N THR A 448 -10.54 2.17 -8.91
CA THR A 448 -9.65 1.01 -8.89
C THR A 448 -10.38 -0.16 -8.23
N VAL A 449 -10.41 -1.32 -8.88
CA VAL A 449 -11.02 -2.54 -8.33
C VAL A 449 -9.93 -3.60 -8.28
N LYS A 450 -9.42 -3.89 -7.08
CA LYS A 450 -8.22 -4.71 -6.89
C LYS A 450 -8.46 -6.21 -6.96
N SER A 451 -9.72 -6.66 -6.95
CA SER A 451 -10.06 -8.08 -6.91
C SER A 451 -11.48 -8.31 -7.42
N ARG A 452 -11.72 -9.51 -7.95
CA ARG A 452 -13.05 -10.00 -8.35
C ARG A 452 -14.13 -9.82 -7.29
N ILE A 453 -13.83 -9.96 -5.99
CA ILE A 453 -14.88 -9.79 -4.96
C ILE A 453 -15.42 -8.36 -4.90
N GLY A 454 -14.66 -7.38 -5.37
CA GLY A 454 -15.10 -5.99 -5.51
C GLY A 454 -16.11 -5.77 -6.64
N LEU A 455 -16.38 -6.76 -7.49
CA LEU A 455 -17.19 -6.65 -8.70
C LEU A 455 -18.63 -6.17 -8.43
N GLY A 456 -19.27 -6.66 -7.37
CA GLY A 456 -20.65 -6.27 -7.00
C GLY A 456 -20.72 -4.79 -6.59
N VAL A 457 -19.77 -4.36 -5.77
CA VAL A 457 -19.59 -2.95 -5.38
C VAL A 457 -19.32 -2.07 -6.60
N ALA A 458 -18.40 -2.49 -7.47
CA ALA A 458 -18.03 -1.77 -8.69
C ALA A 458 -19.23 -1.59 -9.64
N LYS A 459 -20.01 -2.65 -9.88
CA LYS A 459 -21.23 -2.58 -10.70
C LYS A 459 -22.24 -1.61 -10.13
N LEU A 460 -22.46 -1.63 -8.81
CA LEU A 460 -23.40 -0.75 -8.14
C LEU A 460 -22.97 0.72 -8.23
N LEU A 461 -21.67 0.98 -8.03
CA LEU A 461 -21.06 2.30 -8.26
C LEU A 461 -21.27 2.76 -9.71
N LEU A 462 -20.96 1.93 -10.69
CA LEU A 462 -21.06 2.27 -12.11
C LEU A 462 -22.51 2.51 -12.56
N ARG A 463 -23.49 1.79 -12.00
CA ARG A 463 -24.93 2.03 -12.23
C ARG A 463 -25.39 3.39 -11.72
N ARG A 464 -24.78 3.90 -10.64
CA ARG A 464 -24.96 5.27 -10.12
C ARG A 464 -24.21 6.33 -10.94
N GLY A 465 -23.52 5.92 -12.00
CA GLY A 465 -23.06 6.79 -13.06
C GLY A 465 -21.97 7.80 -12.70
N PRO A 466 -20.84 7.39 -12.09
CA PRO A 466 -19.66 8.24 -11.99
C PRO A 466 -19.18 8.69 -13.37
N ASN A 467 -18.59 9.88 -13.46
CA ASN A 467 -17.95 10.37 -14.68
C ASN A 467 -16.46 10.02 -14.62
N LEU A 468 -16.17 8.73 -14.74
CA LEU A 468 -14.82 8.20 -14.68
C LEU A 468 -13.97 8.72 -15.84
N GLN A 469 -12.78 9.20 -15.51
CA GLN A 469 -11.67 9.44 -16.42
C GLN A 469 -10.75 8.22 -16.48
N SER A 470 -10.64 7.49 -15.37
CA SER A 470 -9.81 6.29 -15.24
C SER A 470 -10.57 5.14 -14.57
N LEU A 471 -10.36 3.92 -15.07
CA LEU A 471 -10.80 2.67 -14.47
C LEU A 471 -9.64 1.69 -14.46
N GLN A 472 -9.29 1.16 -13.29
CA GLN A 472 -8.25 0.15 -13.10
C GLN A 472 -8.88 -1.11 -12.54
N LEU A 473 -8.65 -2.25 -13.18
CA LEU A 473 -9.16 -3.56 -12.78
C LEU A 473 -7.96 -4.49 -12.58
N MET A 474 -7.88 -5.13 -11.42
CA MET A 474 -6.79 -6.01 -11.04
C MET A 474 -7.32 -7.36 -10.55
N ASP A 475 -6.56 -8.44 -10.78
CA ASP A 475 -6.84 -9.78 -10.24
C ASP A 475 -8.28 -10.26 -10.55
N MET A 476 -8.69 -10.16 -11.82
CA MET A 476 -10.00 -10.57 -12.33
C MET A 476 -9.89 -11.51 -13.53
N ALA A 477 -10.94 -12.28 -13.81
CA ALA A 477 -11.06 -13.02 -15.06
C ALA A 477 -11.53 -12.09 -16.20
N VAL A 478 -11.30 -12.50 -17.46
CA VAL A 478 -11.77 -11.77 -18.65
C VAL A 478 -13.30 -11.59 -18.61
N THR A 479 -14.01 -12.61 -18.14
CA THR A 479 -15.47 -12.62 -17.99
C THR A 479 -15.95 -11.53 -17.04
N ASP A 480 -15.28 -11.36 -15.90
CA ASP A 480 -15.56 -10.30 -14.92
C ASP A 480 -15.31 -8.91 -15.50
N VAL A 481 -14.18 -8.72 -16.20
CA VAL A 481 -13.84 -7.45 -16.87
C VAL A 481 -14.93 -7.06 -17.85
N LEU A 482 -15.34 -7.98 -18.74
CA LEU A 482 -16.41 -7.72 -19.70
C LEU A 482 -17.73 -7.39 -19.01
N ASP A 483 -18.04 -8.02 -17.88
CA ASP A 483 -19.25 -7.75 -17.11
C ASP A 483 -19.25 -6.36 -16.45
N ILE A 484 -18.08 -5.89 -15.97
CA ILE A 484 -17.89 -4.49 -15.55
C ILE A 484 -18.15 -3.56 -16.72
N LEU A 485 -17.50 -3.80 -17.87
CA LEU A 485 -17.63 -2.94 -19.04
C LEU A 485 -19.07 -2.88 -19.57
N ARG A 486 -19.82 -3.99 -19.51
CA ARG A 486 -21.27 -4.04 -19.81
C ARG A 486 -22.12 -3.21 -18.85
N SER A 487 -21.64 -2.97 -17.64
CA SER A 487 -22.34 -2.14 -16.65
C SER A 487 -22.11 -0.64 -16.85
N ILE A 488 -21.10 -0.23 -17.63
CA ILE A 488 -20.77 1.18 -17.90
C ILE A 488 -21.59 1.71 -19.08
N ARG A 489 -22.37 2.78 -18.90
CA ARG A 489 -23.12 3.40 -20.01
C ARG A 489 -22.14 3.91 -21.09
N PRO A 490 -22.46 3.81 -22.40
CA PRO A 490 -21.51 4.18 -23.46
C PRO A 490 -20.91 5.57 -23.37
N TRP A 491 -21.71 6.57 -22.99
CA TRP A 491 -21.21 7.95 -22.86
C TRP A 491 -20.41 8.19 -21.57
N LYS A 492 -20.38 7.24 -20.62
CA LYS A 492 -19.64 7.29 -19.36
C LYS A 492 -18.41 6.37 -19.36
N MET A 493 -18.05 5.78 -20.50
CA MET A 493 -16.83 5.00 -20.61
C MET A 493 -15.61 5.88 -20.31
N PRO A 494 -14.67 5.44 -19.45
CA PRO A 494 -13.49 6.23 -19.10
C PRO A 494 -12.54 6.38 -20.29
N GLU A 495 -11.74 7.45 -20.27
CA GLU A 495 -10.70 7.66 -21.28
C GLU A 495 -9.47 6.76 -21.05
N ARG A 496 -9.24 6.35 -19.79
CA ARG A 496 -8.15 5.46 -19.38
C ARG A 496 -8.70 4.16 -18.81
N LEU A 497 -8.28 3.03 -19.34
CA LEU A 497 -8.61 1.70 -18.85
C LEU A 497 -7.31 0.94 -18.57
N THR A 498 -7.12 0.50 -17.33
CA THR A 498 -5.93 -0.25 -16.88
C THR A 498 -6.37 -1.63 -16.43
N LEU A 499 -5.73 -2.67 -16.93
CA LEU A 499 -6.05 -4.08 -16.72
C LEU A 499 -4.80 -4.82 -16.24
N GLU A 500 -4.69 -5.06 -14.94
CA GLU A 500 -3.49 -5.65 -14.32
C GLU A 500 -3.76 -7.07 -13.81
N ARG A 501 -2.78 -7.97 -13.95
CA ARG A 501 -2.76 -9.31 -13.30
C ARG A 501 -4.05 -10.13 -13.46
N LEU A 502 -4.60 -10.17 -14.66
CA LEU A 502 -5.85 -10.89 -14.90
C LEU A 502 -5.61 -12.40 -14.94
N SER A 503 -6.46 -13.18 -14.27
CA SER A 503 -6.37 -14.63 -14.22
C SER A 503 -6.89 -15.24 -15.52
N GLN A 504 -6.09 -16.08 -16.16
CA GLN A 504 -6.50 -16.82 -17.37
C GLN A 504 -7.44 -17.97 -16.96
N GLU A 505 -8.74 -17.84 -17.24
CA GLU A 505 -9.74 -18.90 -17.05
C GLU A 505 -9.66 -19.93 -18.20
N GLY A 506 -8.59 -20.73 -18.23
CA GLY A 506 -8.38 -21.80 -19.21
C GLY A 506 -8.22 -21.35 -20.67
N ASP A 507 -7.67 -22.23 -21.52
CA ASP A 507 -7.30 -21.95 -22.92
C ASP A 507 -8.48 -21.67 -23.89
N SER A 508 -9.69 -21.38 -23.38
CA SER A 508 -10.93 -21.51 -24.14
C SER A 508 -11.68 -20.21 -24.43
N TRP A 509 -11.14 -19.02 -24.11
CA TRP A 509 -11.85 -17.78 -24.42
C TRP A 509 -11.87 -17.49 -25.94
N ARG A 510 -12.92 -18.00 -26.60
CA ARG A 510 -13.35 -17.67 -27.98
C ARG A 510 -14.67 -16.88 -28.01
N GLY A 511 -15.13 -16.40 -26.85
CA GLY A 511 -16.41 -15.70 -26.76
C GLY A 511 -16.40 -14.42 -27.58
N GLU A 512 -17.37 -14.25 -28.48
CA GLU A 512 -17.54 -13.00 -29.21
C GLU A 512 -17.76 -11.84 -28.23
N ILE A 513 -16.92 -10.81 -28.31
CA ILE A 513 -17.19 -9.55 -27.61
C ILE A 513 -18.43 -8.95 -28.24
N SER A 514 -19.51 -8.86 -27.47
CA SER A 514 -20.76 -8.26 -27.93
C SER A 514 -20.51 -6.88 -28.55
N LEU A 515 -21.15 -6.58 -29.69
CA LEU A 515 -21.12 -5.29 -30.38
C LEU A 515 -21.32 -4.10 -29.44
N GLY A 516 -22.15 -4.28 -28.41
CA GLY A 516 -22.41 -3.27 -27.39
C GLY A 516 -21.20 -2.85 -26.56
N ILE A 517 -20.18 -3.71 -26.36
CA ILE A 517 -18.92 -3.36 -25.69
C ILE A 517 -17.99 -2.66 -26.68
N GLN A 518 -17.92 -3.16 -27.92
CA GLN A 518 -17.10 -2.58 -28.98
C GLN A 518 -17.42 -1.09 -29.21
N GLN A 519 -18.71 -0.73 -29.27
CA GLN A 519 -19.15 0.67 -29.38
C GLN A 519 -18.79 1.53 -28.17
N ARG A 520 -18.70 0.95 -26.97
CA ARG A 520 -18.35 1.68 -25.74
C ARG A 520 -16.88 2.02 -25.67
N MET A 521 -16.02 1.13 -26.17
CA MET A 521 -14.57 1.29 -26.17
C MET A 521 -14.07 2.45 -27.04
N GLN A 522 -14.92 3.05 -27.88
CA GLN A 522 -14.59 4.22 -28.71
C GLN A 522 -14.06 5.42 -27.92
N LYS A 523 -14.42 5.56 -26.64
CA LYS A 523 -13.94 6.65 -25.78
C LYS A 523 -12.61 6.36 -25.09
N VAL A 524 -12.18 5.10 -25.05
CA VAL A 524 -10.92 4.71 -24.39
C VAL A 524 -9.77 5.20 -25.28
N LYS A 525 -9.04 6.19 -24.77
CA LYS A 525 -7.86 6.76 -25.43
C LYS A 525 -6.57 6.08 -24.97
N MET A 526 -6.58 5.53 -23.76
CA MET A 526 -5.45 4.89 -23.12
C MET A 526 -5.86 3.53 -22.58
N LEU A 527 -5.22 2.48 -23.06
CA LEU A 527 -5.44 1.11 -22.63
C LEU A 527 -4.12 0.54 -22.13
N LEU A 528 -4.04 0.14 -20.86
CA LEU A 528 -2.86 -0.47 -20.28
C LEU A 528 -3.18 -1.89 -19.81
N GLY A 529 -2.28 -2.84 -20.05
CA GLY A 529 -2.32 -4.15 -19.41
C GLY A 529 -1.56 -5.24 -20.14
N GLY A 530 -1.63 -6.46 -19.60
CA GLY A 530 -1.08 -7.68 -20.20
C GLY A 530 -1.98 -8.29 -21.28
N GLU A 531 -1.98 -9.63 -21.36
CA GLU A 531 -2.69 -10.43 -22.37
C GLU A 531 -4.16 -10.01 -22.59
N VAL A 532 -4.93 -9.72 -21.54
CA VAL A 532 -6.35 -9.38 -21.69
C VAL A 532 -6.57 -7.99 -22.28
N ALA A 533 -5.70 -7.02 -21.98
CA ALA A 533 -5.73 -5.72 -22.65
C ALA A 533 -5.43 -5.89 -24.13
N ALA A 534 -4.47 -6.76 -24.46
CA ALA A 534 -4.16 -7.18 -25.82
C ALA A 534 -5.38 -7.83 -26.54
N LEU A 535 -6.08 -8.77 -25.88
CA LEU A 535 -7.29 -9.39 -26.41
C LEU A 535 -8.45 -8.40 -26.59
N LEU A 536 -8.68 -7.53 -25.60
CA LEU A 536 -9.73 -6.52 -25.65
C LEU A 536 -9.44 -5.49 -26.76
N ALA A 537 -8.19 -5.08 -26.92
CA ALA A 537 -7.75 -4.23 -28.02
C ALA A 537 -8.04 -4.91 -29.35
N ALA A 538 -7.54 -6.13 -29.57
CA ALA A 538 -7.77 -6.88 -30.81
C ALA A 538 -9.26 -6.96 -31.18
N ALA A 539 -10.11 -7.29 -30.21
CA ALA A 539 -11.52 -7.51 -30.45
C ALA A 539 -12.38 -6.22 -30.55
N THR A 540 -11.87 -5.07 -30.13
CA THR A 540 -12.65 -3.80 -30.15
C THR A 540 -12.10 -2.73 -31.08
N ARG A 541 -10.88 -2.93 -31.62
CA ARG A 541 -10.15 -1.89 -32.35
C ARG A 541 -10.77 -1.44 -33.66
N LEU A 542 -11.50 -2.29 -34.40
CA LEU A 542 -12.24 -1.84 -35.59
C LEU A 542 -13.19 -0.66 -35.31
N HIS A 543 -13.56 -0.47 -34.04
CA HIS A 543 -14.41 0.63 -33.60
C HIS A 543 -13.63 1.75 -32.92
N MET A 544 -12.38 1.54 -32.51
CA MET A 544 -11.55 2.57 -31.87
C MET A 544 -10.88 3.44 -32.93
N SER A 545 -11.40 4.65 -33.14
CA SER A 545 -10.95 5.55 -34.23
C SER A 545 -9.51 6.04 -34.10
N ALA A 546 -8.93 6.05 -32.89
CA ALA A 546 -7.50 6.18 -32.63
C ALA A 546 -7.21 5.90 -31.15
N ILE A 547 -6.31 4.96 -30.85
CA ILE A 547 -5.78 4.82 -29.49
C ILE A 547 -4.61 5.80 -29.37
N CYS A 548 -4.68 6.73 -28.42
CA CYS A 548 -3.59 7.68 -28.21
C CYS A 548 -2.39 6.99 -27.57
N ASP A 549 -2.65 6.12 -26.58
CA ASP A 549 -1.64 5.46 -25.79
C ASP A 549 -2.04 4.00 -25.53
N PHE A 550 -1.20 3.05 -25.92
CA PHE A 550 -1.48 1.62 -25.76
C PHE A 550 -0.28 0.94 -25.12
N THR A 551 -0.47 0.36 -23.93
CA THR A 551 0.58 -0.39 -23.24
C THR A 551 0.24 -1.87 -23.25
N ILE A 552 1.14 -2.68 -23.80
CA ILE A 552 1.05 -4.14 -23.84
C ILE A 552 2.22 -4.71 -23.06
N CYS A 553 1.94 -5.65 -22.16
CA CYS A 553 2.95 -6.40 -21.44
C CYS A 553 2.81 -7.90 -21.68
N GLY A 554 3.86 -8.67 -21.37
CA GLY A 554 3.85 -10.13 -21.52
C GLY A 554 4.79 -10.62 -22.61
N SER A 555 4.32 -11.54 -23.44
CA SER A 555 5.11 -12.10 -24.56
C SER A 555 4.90 -11.32 -25.86
N GLU A 556 5.89 -11.35 -26.73
CA GLU A 556 5.80 -10.81 -28.08
C GLU A 556 4.63 -11.42 -28.87
N ARG A 557 4.34 -12.71 -28.65
CA ARG A 557 3.21 -13.40 -29.28
C ARG A 557 1.88 -12.74 -28.94
N GLU A 558 1.67 -12.38 -27.68
CA GLU A 558 0.47 -11.67 -27.23
C GLU A 558 0.40 -10.26 -27.83
N ALA A 559 1.51 -9.53 -27.82
CA ALA A 559 1.59 -8.21 -28.45
C ALA A 559 1.29 -8.27 -29.95
N ARG A 560 1.86 -9.26 -30.65
CA ARG A 560 1.59 -9.51 -32.07
C ARG A 560 0.11 -9.79 -32.29
N GLN A 561 -0.49 -10.70 -31.51
CA GLN A 561 -1.90 -11.06 -31.63
C GLN A 561 -2.81 -9.84 -31.40
N ALA A 562 -2.46 -8.97 -30.45
CA ALA A 562 -3.18 -7.72 -30.18
C ALA A 562 -3.14 -6.75 -31.36
N LEU A 563 -1.94 -6.58 -31.94
CA LEU A 563 -1.69 -5.57 -32.97
C LEU A 563 -2.21 -6.01 -34.33
N VAL A 564 -1.95 -7.26 -34.73
CA VAL A 564 -2.31 -7.84 -36.03
C VAL A 564 -3.82 -8.03 -36.18
N ASN A 565 -4.48 -8.64 -35.18
CA ASN A 565 -5.91 -8.90 -35.27
C ASN A 565 -6.77 -7.63 -35.16
N GLY A 566 -6.19 -6.54 -34.66
CA GLY A 566 -6.91 -5.30 -34.41
C GLY A 566 -7.22 -4.46 -35.67
N GLY A 567 -6.65 -4.78 -36.83
CA GLY A 567 -6.87 -4.03 -38.07
C GLY A 567 -6.10 -2.70 -38.16
N GLY A 568 -6.28 -1.99 -39.29
CA GLY A 568 -5.45 -0.84 -39.73
C GLY A 568 -5.65 0.50 -39.01
N GLY A 569 -6.03 0.51 -37.74
CA GLY A 569 -6.18 1.75 -36.96
C GLY A 569 -4.83 2.42 -36.62
N THR A 570 -4.87 3.67 -36.16
CA THR A 570 -3.66 4.42 -35.73
C THR A 570 -3.44 4.32 -34.21
N ILE A 571 -2.20 4.03 -33.79
CA ILE A 571 -1.72 4.16 -32.41
C ILE A 571 -0.78 5.36 -32.33
N GLY A 572 -1.12 6.33 -31.47
CA GLY A 572 -0.27 7.49 -31.22
C GLY A 572 1.04 7.11 -30.53
N TRP A 573 0.94 6.27 -29.49
CA TRP A 573 2.06 5.79 -28.69
C TRP A 573 1.79 4.35 -28.27
N LEU A 574 2.72 3.45 -28.60
CA LEU A 574 2.71 2.05 -28.18
C LEU A 574 3.83 1.85 -27.15
N HIS A 575 3.53 1.26 -26.01
CA HIS A 575 4.50 0.79 -25.02
C HIS A 575 4.50 -0.73 -25.00
N LEU A 576 5.65 -1.34 -25.25
CA LEU A 576 5.87 -2.78 -25.12
C LEU A 576 6.62 -3.01 -23.80
N GLY A 577 5.89 -3.37 -22.76
CA GLY A 577 6.34 -3.32 -21.37
C GLY A 577 6.23 -1.93 -20.75
N TYR A 578 6.41 -1.84 -19.43
CA TYR A 578 6.55 -0.58 -18.70
C TYR A 578 7.30 -0.80 -17.37
N VAL A 579 7.79 0.29 -16.80
CA VAL A 579 8.37 0.33 -15.47
C VAL A 579 7.60 1.34 -14.62
N SER A 580 7.14 0.91 -13.46
CA SER A 580 6.50 1.72 -12.42
C SER A 580 7.23 1.53 -11.09
N GLU A 581 6.93 2.35 -10.08
CA GLU A 581 7.52 2.23 -8.74
C GLU A 581 7.31 0.85 -8.11
N THR A 582 6.22 0.16 -8.46
CA THR A 582 5.81 -1.11 -7.83
C THR A 582 5.92 -2.33 -8.76
N SER A 583 6.07 -2.14 -10.06
CA SER A 583 6.11 -3.23 -11.04
C SER A 583 7.00 -2.90 -12.24
N ARG A 584 7.76 -3.90 -12.69
CA ARG A 584 8.52 -3.88 -13.95
C ARG A 584 7.97 -4.98 -14.83
N GLU A 585 7.26 -4.62 -15.89
CA GLU A 585 6.77 -5.55 -16.89
C GLU A 585 7.59 -5.35 -18.16
N ILE A 586 8.36 -6.37 -18.53
CA ILE A 586 9.25 -6.35 -19.70
C ILE A 586 8.68 -7.26 -20.79
N ILE A 587 8.82 -6.85 -22.06
CA ILE A 587 8.37 -7.66 -23.20
C ILE A 587 9.38 -8.79 -23.45
N LYS A 588 8.89 -10.03 -23.52
CA LYS A 588 9.71 -11.21 -23.83
C LYS A 588 9.60 -11.57 -25.30
N ALA A 589 10.73 -11.74 -25.98
CA ALA A 589 10.74 -12.24 -27.36
C ALA A 589 10.14 -13.66 -27.45
N GLU A 590 9.52 -13.99 -28.59
CA GLU A 590 8.99 -15.36 -28.81
C GLU A 590 10.13 -16.39 -28.92
N ASP A 591 11.26 -15.99 -29.51
CA ASP A 591 12.51 -16.73 -29.51
C ASP A 591 13.61 -15.83 -28.94
N GLU A 592 14.14 -16.21 -27.77
CA GLU A 592 15.23 -15.50 -27.09
C GLU A 592 16.48 -15.36 -27.97
N ARG A 593 16.62 -16.12 -29.06
CA ARG A 593 17.76 -16.05 -29.97
C ARG A 593 17.59 -15.04 -31.12
N GLU A 594 16.37 -14.65 -31.45
CA GLU A 594 16.07 -13.87 -32.67
C GLU A 594 15.74 -12.39 -32.39
N GLY A 595 15.55 -12.01 -31.12
CA GLY A 595 15.04 -10.67 -30.78
C GLY A 595 13.53 -10.57 -30.99
N ILE A 596 12.99 -9.35 -30.84
CA ILE A 596 11.60 -9.06 -31.16
C ILE A 596 11.38 -9.13 -32.68
N THR A 597 10.40 -9.91 -33.13
CA THR A 597 10.05 -10.18 -34.54
C THR A 597 8.78 -9.48 -35.03
N LEU A 598 8.27 -8.47 -34.31
CA LEU A 598 7.03 -7.76 -34.66
C LEU A 598 7.05 -7.13 -36.08
N GLY A 599 8.23 -6.77 -36.60
CA GLY A 599 8.42 -6.26 -37.95
C GLY A 599 8.08 -7.24 -39.07
N ASP A 600 8.15 -8.54 -38.80
CA ASP A 600 7.81 -9.57 -39.79
C ASP A 600 6.35 -9.48 -40.24
N HIS A 601 5.51 -8.83 -39.43
CA HIS A 601 4.07 -8.67 -39.66
C HIS A 601 3.68 -7.24 -40.03
N LYS A 602 4.63 -6.41 -40.47
CA LYS A 602 4.42 -4.96 -40.71
C LYS A 602 3.18 -4.62 -41.55
N ASP A 603 2.83 -5.45 -42.53
CA ASP A 603 1.72 -5.20 -43.45
C ASP A 603 0.36 -5.42 -42.77
N GLN A 604 0.35 -6.14 -41.64
CA GLN A 604 -0.80 -6.36 -40.77
C GLN A 604 -0.74 -5.46 -39.53
N MET A 605 0.39 -4.78 -39.30
CA MET A 605 0.54 -3.89 -38.17
C MET A 605 -0.22 -2.58 -38.41
N PRO A 606 -0.75 -2.00 -37.32
CA PRO A 606 -1.33 -0.67 -37.40
C PRO A 606 -0.30 0.43 -37.63
N HIS A 607 -0.79 1.63 -37.95
CA HIS A 607 0.05 2.82 -38.00
C HIS A 607 0.46 3.23 -36.56
N ILE A 608 1.69 2.90 -36.16
CA ILE A 608 2.28 3.24 -34.86
C ILE A 608 3.20 4.44 -35.04
N LYS A 609 2.88 5.59 -34.41
CA LYS A 609 3.69 6.81 -34.54
C LYS A 609 4.90 6.82 -33.60
N LYS A 610 4.72 6.45 -32.34
CA LYS A 610 5.77 6.34 -31.32
C LYS A 610 5.76 4.96 -30.69
N LEU A 611 6.93 4.39 -30.43
CA LEU A 611 7.09 3.09 -29.81
C LEU A 611 8.12 3.17 -28.69
N ASP A 612 7.72 2.82 -27.47
CA ASP A 612 8.64 2.59 -26.36
C ASP A 612 8.67 1.08 -26.05
N MET A 613 9.85 0.52 -25.81
CA MET A 613 10.02 -0.91 -25.62
C MET A 613 10.96 -1.19 -24.46
N TYR A 614 10.48 -1.93 -23.47
CA TYR A 614 11.22 -2.43 -22.32
C TYR A 614 11.58 -3.89 -22.54
N LEU A 615 12.77 -4.13 -23.12
CA LEU A 615 13.20 -5.47 -23.54
C LEU A 615 13.62 -6.34 -22.36
N ASP A 616 13.11 -7.57 -22.33
CA ASP A 616 13.76 -8.66 -21.59
C ASP A 616 14.93 -9.18 -22.44
N VAL A 617 16.13 -8.71 -22.11
CA VAL A 617 17.35 -9.09 -22.82
C VAL A 617 17.86 -10.41 -22.21
N PRO A 618 17.90 -11.51 -22.97
CA PRO A 618 18.34 -12.80 -22.46
C PRO A 618 19.78 -12.74 -21.95
N SER A 619 20.14 -13.70 -21.11
CA SER A 619 21.52 -13.78 -20.65
C SER A 619 22.47 -13.97 -21.84
N ALA A 620 23.70 -13.47 -21.67
CA ALA A 620 24.77 -13.68 -22.64
C ALA A 620 25.16 -15.17 -22.81
N ASP A 621 24.50 -16.13 -22.17
CA ASP A 621 24.70 -17.55 -22.44
C ASP A 621 23.77 -18.06 -23.55
N VAL A 622 22.67 -17.36 -23.80
CA VAL A 622 21.64 -17.72 -24.79
C VAL A 622 21.95 -17.08 -26.14
N VAL A 623 22.22 -15.78 -26.13
CA VAL A 623 22.50 -14.96 -27.32
C VAL A 623 23.38 -13.78 -26.92
N ASP A 624 24.17 -13.25 -27.86
CA ASP A 624 24.88 -11.99 -27.63
C ASP A 624 23.85 -10.87 -27.36
N PRO A 625 23.87 -10.20 -26.20
CA PRO A 625 22.86 -9.20 -25.84
C PRO A 625 22.77 -8.05 -26.86
N GLY A 626 23.91 -7.62 -27.39
CA GLY A 626 23.98 -6.55 -28.38
C GLY A 626 23.33 -6.96 -29.70
N VAL A 627 23.57 -8.19 -30.13
CA VAL A 627 22.92 -8.80 -31.30
C VAL A 627 21.41 -8.90 -31.11
N PHE A 628 20.96 -9.38 -29.95
CA PHE A 628 19.53 -9.50 -29.65
C PHE A 628 18.82 -8.14 -29.68
N ILE A 629 19.41 -7.13 -29.02
CA ILE A 629 18.86 -5.77 -28.99
C ILE A 629 18.85 -5.16 -30.39
N LEU A 630 19.95 -5.29 -31.14
CA LEU A 630 20.05 -4.76 -32.49
C LEU A 630 19.04 -5.43 -33.43
N SER A 631 18.84 -6.75 -33.32
CA SER A 631 17.85 -7.50 -34.11
C SER A 631 16.42 -7.07 -33.78
N SER A 632 16.12 -6.84 -32.49
CA SER A 632 14.83 -6.32 -32.02
C SER A 632 14.54 -4.92 -32.60
N ILE A 633 15.52 -4.01 -32.54
CA ILE A 633 15.43 -2.69 -33.17
C ILE A 633 15.17 -2.86 -34.66
N TRP A 634 15.96 -3.71 -35.32
CA TRP A 634 15.91 -3.89 -36.77
C TRP A 634 14.54 -4.38 -37.24
N SER A 635 13.97 -5.36 -36.56
CA SER A 635 12.61 -5.82 -36.84
C SER A 635 11.62 -4.68 -36.70
N LEU A 636 11.66 -3.89 -35.62
CA LEU A 636 10.73 -2.77 -35.46
C LEU A 636 10.88 -1.68 -36.52
N LEU A 637 12.08 -1.48 -37.06
CA LEU A 637 12.31 -0.54 -38.18
C LEU A 637 11.61 -0.98 -39.47
N GLU A 638 11.14 -2.22 -39.59
CA GLU A 638 10.26 -2.65 -40.69
C GLU A 638 8.92 -1.90 -40.70
N ILE A 639 8.45 -1.46 -39.53
CA ILE A 639 7.17 -0.78 -39.37
C ILE A 639 7.36 0.69 -39.78
N GLU A 640 7.02 1.01 -41.03
CA GLU A 640 7.32 2.31 -41.67
C GLU A 640 6.71 3.51 -40.93
N SER A 641 5.59 3.31 -40.23
CA SER A 641 4.89 4.36 -39.50
C SER A 641 5.65 4.89 -38.28
N ILE A 642 6.62 4.12 -37.73
CA ILE A 642 7.33 4.50 -36.51
C ILE A 642 8.21 5.71 -36.79
N SER A 643 7.88 6.82 -36.14
CA SER A 643 8.61 8.10 -36.23
C SER A 643 9.49 8.37 -35.02
N GLN A 644 9.25 7.68 -33.89
CA GLN A 644 10.07 7.74 -32.69
C GLN A 644 10.13 6.34 -32.07
N LEU A 645 11.33 5.90 -31.69
CA LEU A 645 11.57 4.61 -31.04
C LEU A 645 12.40 4.84 -29.78
N THR A 646 11.91 4.38 -28.63
CA THR A 646 12.66 4.32 -27.37
C THR A 646 12.88 2.86 -27.00
N VAL A 647 14.13 2.47 -26.72
CA VAL A 647 14.45 1.15 -26.21
C VAL A 647 15.04 1.28 -24.81
N ALA A 648 14.35 0.74 -23.82
CA ALA A 648 14.79 0.72 -22.43
C ALA A 648 15.60 -0.56 -22.16
N LEU A 649 16.82 -0.39 -21.68
CA LEU A 649 17.77 -1.46 -21.36
C LEU A 649 17.95 -1.57 -19.84
N PRO A 650 17.75 -2.77 -19.26
CA PRO A 650 17.77 -2.95 -17.81
C PRO A 650 19.19 -2.87 -17.18
N GLN A 651 20.25 -2.99 -17.98
CA GLN A 651 21.64 -3.01 -17.49
C GLN A 651 22.56 -2.18 -18.39
N HIS A 652 23.61 -1.58 -17.80
CA HIS A 652 24.60 -0.80 -18.55
C HIS A 652 25.45 -1.64 -19.50
N SER A 653 25.77 -2.88 -19.11
CA SER A 653 26.49 -3.86 -19.95
C SER A 653 25.78 -4.14 -21.28
N HIS A 654 24.46 -3.98 -21.34
CA HIS A 654 23.67 -4.16 -22.57
C HIS A 654 23.95 -3.04 -23.58
N LEU A 655 24.21 -1.82 -23.12
CA LEU A 655 24.60 -0.71 -23.98
C LEU A 655 25.98 -0.96 -24.59
N ASP A 656 26.93 -1.43 -23.80
CA ASP A 656 28.27 -1.78 -24.30
C ASP A 656 28.22 -2.92 -25.33
N ALA A 657 27.40 -3.95 -25.07
CA ALA A 657 27.18 -5.04 -26.00
C ALA A 657 26.53 -4.53 -27.31
N LEU A 658 25.51 -3.67 -27.22
CA LEU A 658 24.88 -3.07 -28.39
C LEU A 658 25.87 -2.22 -29.20
N ASN A 659 26.65 -1.37 -28.54
CA ASN A 659 27.67 -0.55 -29.21
C ASN A 659 28.69 -1.43 -29.96
N LYS A 660 29.12 -2.54 -29.36
CA LYS A 660 29.99 -3.52 -30.04
C LYS A 660 29.31 -4.21 -31.21
N ALA A 661 28.01 -4.53 -31.12
CA ALA A 661 27.26 -5.11 -32.23
C ALA A 661 27.08 -4.12 -33.39
N ILE A 662 26.85 -2.84 -33.07
CA ILE A 662 26.79 -1.73 -34.04
C ILE A 662 28.16 -1.53 -34.69
N GLU A 663 29.25 -1.46 -33.92
CA GLU A 663 30.62 -1.31 -34.44
C GLU A 663 30.99 -2.47 -35.37
N ARG A 664 30.73 -3.72 -34.98
CA ARG A 664 30.96 -4.90 -35.83
C ARG A 664 30.19 -4.85 -37.13
N ARG A 665 28.96 -4.33 -37.11
CA ARG A 665 28.10 -4.25 -38.30
C ARG A 665 28.48 -3.10 -39.24
N PHE A 666 28.82 -1.93 -38.69
CA PHE A 666 28.95 -0.68 -39.45
C PHE A 666 30.37 -0.10 -39.48
N ARG A 667 31.39 -0.90 -39.13
CA ARG A 667 32.78 -0.49 -39.04
C ARG A 667 33.24 0.30 -40.27
N GLY A 668 33.92 1.43 -40.05
CA GLY A 668 34.50 2.25 -41.12
C GLY A 668 33.68 3.47 -41.55
N ARG A 669 32.55 3.76 -40.90
CA ARG A 669 31.84 5.04 -41.05
C ARG A 669 31.79 5.83 -39.74
N THR A 670 32.63 6.86 -39.69
CA THR A 670 32.56 7.92 -38.66
C THR A 670 31.21 8.63 -38.64
N GLU A 671 30.48 8.58 -39.75
CA GLU A 671 29.13 9.14 -39.86
C GLU A 671 28.13 8.44 -38.96
N ILE A 672 28.31 7.17 -38.57
CA ILE A 672 27.40 6.37 -37.71
C ILE A 672 27.85 6.38 -36.24
N GLU A 673 29.14 6.61 -35.98
CA GLU A 673 29.72 6.58 -34.64
C GLU A 673 29.32 7.82 -33.83
N GLY A 674 28.40 7.64 -32.87
CA GLY A 674 28.18 8.58 -31.75
C GLY A 674 27.06 9.61 -31.90
N LYS A 675 26.30 9.66 -33.00
CA LYS A 675 25.25 10.69 -33.21
C LYS A 675 23.80 10.20 -33.37
N PHE A 676 23.53 8.89 -33.44
CA PHE A 676 22.19 8.38 -33.82
C PHE A 676 21.28 8.01 -32.67
N ILE A 677 21.78 7.93 -31.45
CA ILE A 677 20.98 7.44 -30.32
C ILE A 677 21.24 8.36 -29.14
N TYR A 678 20.20 9.05 -28.69
CA TYR A 678 20.26 9.77 -27.43
C TYR A 678 20.14 8.76 -26.31
N VAL A 679 21.18 8.61 -25.51
CA VAL A 679 21.17 7.77 -24.32
C VAL A 679 20.90 8.66 -23.11
N TYR A 680 19.87 8.35 -22.35
CA TYR A 680 19.61 8.97 -21.05
C TYR A 680 19.20 7.91 -20.02
N SER A 681 19.32 8.22 -18.74
CA SER A 681 18.97 7.32 -17.65
C SER A 681 17.74 7.85 -16.90
N VAL A 682 16.73 7.01 -16.70
CA VAL A 682 15.55 7.29 -15.85
C VAL A 682 15.45 6.17 -14.84
N ASP A 683 15.45 6.49 -13.54
CA ASP A 683 15.37 5.51 -12.44
C ASP A 683 16.38 4.35 -12.52
N GLY A 684 17.59 4.66 -13.04
CA GLY A 684 18.67 3.69 -13.23
C GLY A 684 18.53 2.79 -14.46
N ILE A 685 17.50 2.99 -15.29
CA ILE A 685 17.29 2.27 -16.55
C ILE A 685 17.77 3.16 -17.71
N LEU A 686 18.51 2.58 -18.65
CA LEU A 686 19.04 3.31 -19.80
C LEU A 686 18.01 3.31 -20.92
N HIS A 687 17.68 4.48 -21.44
CA HIS A 687 16.77 4.67 -22.58
C HIS A 687 17.56 5.10 -23.80
N LEU A 688 17.39 4.35 -24.90
CA LEU A 688 17.91 4.63 -26.22
C LEU A 688 16.82 5.30 -27.06
N PHE A 689 16.91 6.60 -27.24
CA PHE A 689 15.90 7.36 -27.98
C PHE A 689 16.36 7.69 -29.40
N MET A 690 15.54 7.26 -30.36
CA MET A 690 15.73 7.42 -31.80
C MET A 690 14.60 8.28 -32.39
N THR A 691 14.98 9.36 -33.06
CA THR A 691 14.06 10.22 -33.82
C THR A 691 13.81 9.65 -35.22
N SER A 692 12.90 10.25 -35.99
CA SER A 692 12.65 9.85 -37.38
C SER A 692 13.90 9.97 -38.26
N GLN A 693 14.77 10.95 -37.99
CA GLN A 693 16.06 11.10 -38.68
C GLN A 693 17.01 9.96 -38.35
N HIS A 694 17.08 9.57 -37.07
CA HIS A 694 17.91 8.45 -36.62
C HIS A 694 17.43 7.12 -37.21
N ILE A 695 16.10 6.89 -37.19
CA ILE A 695 15.44 5.74 -37.81
C ILE A 695 15.77 5.68 -39.30
N ALA A 696 15.64 6.79 -40.03
CA ALA A 696 15.95 6.85 -41.46
C ALA A 696 17.43 6.54 -41.74
N ALA A 697 18.35 7.11 -40.96
CA ALA A 697 19.78 6.85 -41.12
C ALA A 697 20.14 5.40 -40.79
N LEU A 698 19.57 4.81 -39.73
CA LEU A 698 19.80 3.42 -39.37
C LEU A 698 19.24 2.49 -40.45
N ARG A 699 18.06 2.79 -41.02
CA ARG A 699 17.49 2.08 -42.18
C ARG A 699 18.41 2.12 -43.39
N MET A 700 19.01 3.28 -43.68
CA MET A 700 19.98 3.43 -44.78
C MET A 700 21.30 2.71 -44.51
N ALA A 701 21.73 2.63 -43.24
CA ALA A 701 22.99 2.00 -42.84
C ALA A 701 23.01 0.49 -43.09
N ALA A 702 21.87 -0.17 -43.30
CA ALA A 702 21.80 -1.61 -43.49
C ALA A 702 22.59 -2.15 -44.70
N PHE A 703 22.73 -1.32 -45.75
CA PHE A 703 23.21 -1.71 -47.08
C PHE A 703 24.51 -1.01 -47.43
N VAL A 704 25.30 -0.66 -46.41
CA VAL A 704 26.47 0.22 -46.53
C VAL A 704 27.55 -0.31 -47.49
N HIS A 705 27.65 -1.62 -47.70
CA HIS A 705 28.61 -2.25 -48.60
C HIS A 705 28.00 -2.79 -49.90
N SER A 706 26.69 -2.61 -50.13
CA SER A 706 26.10 -2.77 -51.45
C SER A 706 26.24 -1.46 -52.22
N SER A 707 27.14 -1.42 -53.21
CA SER A 707 27.13 -0.28 -54.13
C SER A 707 25.84 -0.31 -54.94
N ALA A 708 25.36 0.86 -55.39
CA ALA A 708 24.22 0.91 -56.31
C ALA A 708 24.47 0.07 -57.59
N ALA A 709 25.75 -0.14 -57.95
CA ALA A 709 26.16 -1.01 -59.05
C ALA A 709 25.96 -2.50 -58.73
N ASP A 710 26.30 -2.96 -57.51
CA ASP A 710 26.11 -4.36 -57.11
C ASP A 710 24.62 -4.73 -57.03
N VAL A 711 23.79 -3.81 -56.52
CA VAL A 711 22.32 -4.01 -56.48
C VAL A 711 21.72 -4.00 -57.89
N LEU A 712 22.22 -3.13 -58.78
CA LEU A 712 21.84 -3.10 -60.19
C LEU A 712 22.21 -4.41 -60.89
N GLU A 713 23.39 -4.97 -60.63
CA GLU A 713 23.84 -6.24 -61.21
C GLU A 713 22.94 -7.42 -60.80
N VAL A 714 22.50 -7.45 -59.54
CA VAL A 714 21.58 -8.48 -59.06
C VAL A 714 20.18 -8.34 -59.64
N LEU A 715 19.64 -7.11 -59.72
CA LEU A 715 18.35 -6.88 -60.40
C LEU A 715 18.40 -7.26 -61.88
N LEU A 716 19.53 -6.99 -62.55
CA LEU A 716 19.75 -7.42 -63.92
C LEU A 716 19.86 -8.95 -64.01
N SER A 717 20.43 -9.63 -63.01
CA SER A 717 20.63 -11.09 -63.02
C SER A 717 19.38 -11.90 -62.67
N ALA A 718 18.47 -11.36 -61.86
CA ALA A 718 17.21 -12.01 -61.48
C ALA A 718 16.08 -11.87 -62.51
N GLY A 719 16.21 -10.97 -63.49
CA GLY A 719 15.16 -10.68 -64.48
C GLY A 719 15.16 -11.61 -65.71
N ALA A 720 13.97 -12.06 -66.14
CA ALA A 720 13.80 -12.70 -67.45
C ALA A 720 14.36 -11.82 -68.58
N PRO A 721 14.89 -12.40 -69.68
CA PRO A 721 15.64 -11.67 -70.73
C PRO A 721 14.91 -10.41 -71.26
N HIS A 722 13.59 -10.45 -71.35
CA HIS A 722 12.76 -9.33 -71.82
C HIS A 722 12.66 -8.17 -70.80
N ARG A 723 12.72 -8.45 -69.49
CA ARG A 723 12.79 -7.41 -68.44
C ARG A 723 14.16 -6.72 -68.41
N ARG A 724 15.23 -7.47 -68.71
CA ARG A 724 16.60 -6.93 -68.85
C ARG A 724 16.67 -5.83 -69.91
N LEU A 725 16.10 -6.10 -71.09
CA LEU A 725 16.11 -5.14 -72.19
C LEU A 725 15.31 -3.87 -71.86
N ALA A 726 14.15 -4.02 -71.21
CA ALA A 726 13.31 -2.90 -70.75
C ALA A 726 14.01 -2.03 -69.69
N MET A 727 14.72 -2.63 -68.72
CA MET A 727 15.52 -1.89 -67.74
C MET A 727 16.70 -1.15 -68.38
N ILE A 728 17.38 -1.76 -69.34
CA ILE A 728 18.48 -1.13 -70.07
C ILE A 728 17.99 0.08 -70.89
N THR A 729 16.83 -0.04 -71.54
CA THR A 729 16.26 1.08 -72.34
C THR A 729 15.79 2.27 -71.51
N SER A 730 15.57 2.10 -70.20
CA SER A 730 15.34 3.22 -69.27
C SER A 730 16.28 3.14 -68.06
N LEU A 731 17.59 3.23 -68.34
CA LEU A 731 18.62 3.23 -67.31
C LEU A 731 18.42 4.38 -66.30
N ARG A 732 17.98 5.56 -66.76
CA ARG A 732 17.71 6.71 -65.88
C ARG A 732 16.55 6.45 -64.94
N ASP A 733 15.43 5.90 -65.40
CA ASP A 733 14.31 5.58 -64.51
C ASP A 733 14.66 4.40 -63.62
N THR A 734 15.46 3.44 -64.09
CA THR A 734 15.96 2.32 -63.30
C THR A 734 16.91 2.78 -62.19
N VAL A 735 17.83 3.72 -62.47
CA VAL A 735 18.70 4.35 -61.47
C VAL A 735 17.91 5.22 -60.50
N ASN A 736 16.91 5.98 -60.97
CA ASN A 736 16.03 6.75 -60.10
C ASN A 736 15.16 5.84 -59.21
N ARG A 737 14.68 4.72 -59.76
CA ARG A 737 13.93 3.69 -59.03
C ARG A 737 14.82 2.96 -58.05
N LEU A 738 16.06 2.65 -58.39
CA LEU A 738 17.07 2.08 -57.49
C LEU A 738 17.50 3.05 -56.40
N SER A 739 17.71 4.32 -56.75
CA SER A 739 17.97 5.38 -55.77
C SER A 739 16.77 5.54 -54.84
N SER A 740 15.55 5.43 -55.35
CA SER A 740 14.32 5.37 -54.55
C SER A 740 14.23 4.11 -53.70
N MET A 741 14.62 2.94 -54.21
CA MET A 741 14.62 1.65 -53.49
C MET A 741 15.69 1.59 -52.40
N LEU A 742 16.84 2.23 -52.60
CA LEU A 742 17.90 2.39 -51.61
C LEU A 742 17.56 3.46 -50.56
N LYS A 743 16.71 4.43 -50.92
CA LYS A 743 16.14 5.43 -49.98
C LYS A 743 14.95 4.87 -49.21
N GLN A 744 14.21 3.93 -49.79
CA GLN A 744 13.20 3.14 -49.10
C GLN A 744 13.90 2.01 -48.33
N TYR A 745 13.34 1.61 -47.20
CA TYR A 745 13.94 0.53 -46.42
C TYR A 745 13.73 -0.78 -47.18
N LEU A 746 14.77 -1.26 -47.86
CA LEU A 746 14.77 -2.45 -48.74
C LEU A 746 14.01 -3.68 -48.22
N PRO A 747 13.92 -3.95 -46.91
CA PRO A 747 13.02 -4.99 -46.42
C PRO A 747 11.52 -4.75 -46.66
N SER A 748 11.05 -3.57 -47.08
CA SER A 748 9.69 -3.36 -47.63
C SER A 748 9.53 -3.80 -49.08
N HIS A 749 10.58 -4.34 -49.69
CA HIS A 749 10.50 -5.01 -50.98
C HIS A 749 10.27 -6.51 -50.82
N ASP A 750 10.13 -7.19 -51.96
CA ASP A 750 10.02 -8.65 -52.01
C ASP A 750 11.15 -9.32 -51.22
N ALA A 751 10.80 -10.37 -50.47
CA ALA A 751 11.72 -11.05 -49.57
C ALA A 751 13.00 -11.54 -50.27
N ASN A 752 12.91 -11.93 -51.54
CA ASN A 752 14.07 -12.38 -52.31
C ASN A 752 14.99 -11.21 -52.67
N ILE A 753 14.45 -10.05 -53.03
CA ILE A 753 15.23 -8.86 -53.36
C ILE A 753 15.98 -8.36 -52.12
N ALA A 754 15.29 -8.28 -50.99
CA ALA A 754 15.91 -7.88 -49.72
C ALA A 754 16.99 -8.87 -49.29
N ALA A 755 16.73 -10.18 -49.45
CA ALA A 755 17.67 -11.24 -49.16
C ALA A 755 18.91 -11.19 -50.08
N ASP A 756 18.73 -10.96 -51.38
CA ASP A 756 19.86 -10.80 -52.30
C ASP A 756 20.70 -9.57 -51.93
N ALA A 757 20.08 -8.41 -51.66
CA ALA A 757 20.79 -7.21 -51.26
C ALA A 757 21.62 -7.41 -49.97
N LEU A 758 21.04 -8.07 -48.95
CA LEU A 758 21.75 -8.39 -47.71
C LEU A 758 22.90 -9.39 -47.93
N ALA A 759 22.72 -10.37 -48.81
CA ALA A 759 23.78 -11.33 -49.14
C ALA A 759 24.96 -10.65 -49.85
N ILE A 760 24.69 -9.74 -50.79
CA ILE A 760 25.70 -8.91 -51.46
C ILE A 760 26.44 -8.03 -50.46
N ASP A 761 25.71 -7.32 -49.59
CA ASP A 761 26.31 -6.49 -48.55
C ASP A 761 27.25 -7.31 -47.67
N PHE A 762 26.81 -8.50 -47.24
CA PHE A 762 27.61 -9.40 -46.43
C PHE A 762 28.88 -9.88 -47.15
N ALA A 763 28.76 -10.28 -48.43
CA ALA A 763 29.90 -10.63 -49.25
C ALA A 763 30.86 -9.44 -49.42
N GLY A 764 30.33 -8.22 -49.58
CA GLY A 764 31.09 -6.98 -49.61
C GLY A 764 31.86 -6.73 -48.32
N ARG A 765 31.21 -6.88 -47.16
CA ARG A 765 31.83 -6.76 -45.83
C ARG A 765 32.93 -7.80 -45.62
N ILE A 766 32.71 -9.04 -46.04
CA ILE A 766 33.70 -10.11 -46.00
C ILE A 766 34.95 -9.73 -46.82
N ARG A 767 34.77 -9.15 -48.01
CA ARG A 767 35.89 -8.69 -48.85
C ARG A 767 36.63 -7.49 -48.27
N ALA A 768 35.91 -6.57 -47.62
CA ALA A 768 36.47 -5.35 -47.03
C ALA A 768 37.02 -5.55 -45.59
N ALA A 769 36.84 -6.74 -45.01
CA ALA A 769 37.22 -7.03 -43.63
C ALA A 769 38.73 -6.86 -43.42
N ALA A 770 39.11 -6.07 -42.43
CA ALA A 770 40.50 -5.96 -42.01
C ALA A 770 41.01 -7.29 -41.43
N PRO A 771 42.32 -7.57 -41.48
CA PRO A 771 42.89 -8.74 -40.81
C PRO A 771 42.50 -8.81 -39.32
N MET A 772 42.31 -10.03 -38.83
CA MET A 772 41.90 -10.32 -37.46
C MET A 772 40.57 -9.69 -37.06
N THR A 773 39.56 -9.76 -37.93
CA THR A 773 38.21 -9.25 -37.64
C THR A 773 37.14 -10.30 -37.84
N VAL A 774 36.02 -10.13 -37.14
CA VAL A 774 34.82 -10.94 -37.32
C VAL A 774 33.80 -10.12 -38.07
N VAL A 775 33.24 -10.69 -39.13
CA VAL A 775 32.13 -10.15 -39.89
C VAL A 775 30.90 -10.96 -39.55
N ASP A 776 29.97 -10.34 -38.82
CA ASP A 776 28.71 -10.98 -38.48
C ASP A 776 27.81 -11.10 -39.72
N PRO A 777 27.04 -12.20 -39.86
CA PRO A 777 26.06 -12.34 -40.91
C PRO A 777 25.03 -11.21 -40.81
N PRO A 778 24.35 -10.86 -41.92
CA PRO A 778 23.35 -9.83 -41.90
C PRO A 778 22.20 -10.24 -40.96
N TYR A 779 21.89 -9.37 -39.98
CA TYR A 779 20.68 -9.55 -39.18
C TYR A 779 19.49 -9.33 -40.08
N ALA A 780 18.65 -10.36 -40.18
CA ALA A 780 17.50 -10.39 -41.04
C ALA A 780 16.27 -10.80 -40.24
N PRO A 781 15.12 -10.12 -40.41
CA PRO A 781 13.85 -10.57 -39.87
C PRO A 781 13.56 -12.02 -40.26
N ARG A 782 12.76 -12.73 -39.46
CA ARG A 782 12.55 -14.17 -39.60
C ARG A 782 12.04 -14.54 -40.98
N ARG A 783 11.19 -13.69 -41.58
CA ARG A 783 10.67 -13.90 -42.95
C ARG A 783 11.74 -13.86 -44.04
N LEU A 784 12.86 -13.18 -43.80
CA LEU A 784 13.98 -13.09 -44.74
C LEU A 784 15.02 -14.20 -44.53
N LYS A 785 15.02 -14.88 -43.38
CA LYS A 785 16.08 -15.83 -43.00
C LYS A 785 16.26 -16.96 -44.02
N ALA A 786 15.17 -17.64 -44.41
CA ALA A 786 15.25 -18.74 -45.38
C ALA A 786 15.65 -18.27 -46.80
N PRO A 787 15.03 -17.23 -47.38
CA PRO A 787 15.50 -16.65 -48.65
C PRO A 787 16.97 -16.23 -48.57
N LEU A 788 17.37 -15.52 -47.51
CA LEU A 788 18.72 -15.03 -47.29
C LEU A 788 19.75 -16.16 -47.18
N MET A 789 19.43 -17.23 -46.43
CA MET A 789 20.26 -18.42 -46.35
C MET A 789 20.48 -19.04 -47.74
N ALA A 790 19.41 -19.18 -48.53
CA ALA A 790 19.50 -19.71 -49.88
C ALA A 790 20.37 -18.82 -50.78
N VAL A 791 20.30 -17.49 -50.63
CA VAL A 791 21.15 -16.57 -51.41
C VAL A 791 22.61 -16.63 -50.97
N ILE A 792 22.87 -16.60 -49.67
CA ILE A 792 24.22 -16.65 -49.12
C ILE A 792 24.91 -17.95 -49.51
N GLN A 793 24.19 -19.08 -49.50
CA GLN A 793 24.69 -20.35 -50.03
C GLN A 793 24.98 -20.29 -51.54
N ARG A 794 24.15 -19.61 -52.35
CA ARG A 794 24.43 -19.37 -53.78
C ARG A 794 25.71 -18.55 -54.00
N HIS A 795 26.08 -17.68 -53.06
CA HIS A 795 27.36 -16.95 -53.08
C HIS A 795 28.54 -17.74 -52.48
N GLY A 796 28.35 -19.02 -52.13
CA GLY A 796 29.39 -19.85 -51.51
C GLY A 796 29.75 -19.42 -50.09
N LEU A 797 28.85 -18.71 -49.42
CA LEU A 797 28.99 -18.24 -48.04
C LEU A 797 28.08 -19.04 -47.11
N VAL A 798 28.30 -18.91 -45.81
CA VAL A 798 27.45 -19.50 -44.76
C VAL A 798 26.83 -18.41 -43.90
N MET A 799 25.63 -18.67 -43.37
CA MET A 799 24.90 -17.75 -42.48
C MET A 799 25.43 -17.80 -41.05
N GLU A 800 26.74 -17.65 -40.90
CA GLU A 800 27.47 -17.70 -39.64
C GLU A 800 28.50 -16.56 -39.58
N PRO A 801 28.95 -16.15 -38.38
CA PRO A 801 30.03 -15.17 -38.26
C PRO A 801 31.30 -15.64 -38.96
N MET A 802 31.78 -14.82 -39.89
CA MET A 802 32.95 -15.10 -40.72
C MET A 802 34.18 -14.40 -40.13
N LYS A 803 35.32 -15.07 -40.10
CA LYS A 803 36.57 -14.56 -39.55
C LYS A 803 37.54 -14.24 -40.67
N ARG A 804 38.09 -13.02 -40.67
CA ARG A 804 39.25 -12.65 -41.47
C ARG A 804 40.50 -12.87 -40.63
N LEU A 805 41.35 -13.81 -41.02
CA LEU A 805 42.66 -14.04 -40.41
C LEU A 805 43.73 -13.16 -41.09
N HIS A 806 45.00 -13.29 -40.71
CA HIS A 806 46.08 -12.61 -41.42
C HIS A 806 46.23 -13.14 -42.85
N GLY A 807 46.77 -12.29 -43.74
CA GLY A 807 47.01 -12.61 -45.14
C GLY A 807 45.80 -12.36 -46.05
N ASP A 808 45.98 -12.76 -47.31
CA ASP A 808 45.00 -12.55 -48.38
C ASP A 808 43.96 -13.67 -48.50
N GLY A 809 44.01 -14.66 -47.60
CA GLY A 809 43.09 -15.80 -47.59
C GLY A 809 41.61 -15.40 -47.45
N PRO A 810 40.67 -16.25 -47.91
CA PRO A 810 39.25 -15.99 -47.77
C PRO A 810 38.83 -15.95 -46.29
N CYS A 811 37.76 -15.23 -45.97
CA CYS A 811 37.17 -15.36 -44.64
C CYS A 811 36.59 -16.75 -44.46
N ILE A 812 36.77 -17.31 -43.26
CA ILE A 812 36.32 -18.67 -42.92
C ILE A 812 35.33 -18.60 -41.74
N PRO A 813 34.33 -19.50 -41.68
CA PRO A 813 33.49 -19.63 -40.50
C PRO A 813 34.32 -20.06 -39.28
N SER A 814 33.72 -19.98 -38.08
CA SER A 814 34.37 -20.56 -36.90
C SER A 814 34.44 -22.08 -37.04
N PRO A 815 35.65 -22.70 -36.95
CA PRO A 815 35.77 -24.16 -36.91
C PRO A 815 35.36 -24.75 -35.55
N SER A 816 35.09 -23.89 -34.56
CA SER A 816 34.76 -24.28 -33.18
C SER A 816 33.27 -24.19 -32.94
N VAL A 817 32.68 -25.25 -32.38
CA VAL A 817 31.31 -25.21 -31.82
C VAL A 817 31.30 -24.81 -30.33
N THR A 818 32.48 -24.66 -29.74
CA THR A 818 32.68 -24.34 -28.32
C THR A 818 32.82 -22.84 -28.09
N ALA A 819 33.65 -22.17 -28.89
CA ALA A 819 33.90 -20.74 -28.82
C ALA A 819 33.16 -20.00 -29.95
N SER A 820 32.51 -18.87 -29.61
CA SER A 820 31.98 -17.98 -30.64
C SER A 820 33.12 -17.42 -31.52
N ALA A 821 32.81 -17.00 -32.75
CA ALA A 821 33.83 -16.42 -33.63
C ALA A 821 34.53 -15.21 -32.99
N ALA A 822 33.79 -14.40 -32.22
CA ALA A 822 34.34 -13.26 -31.49
C ALA A 822 35.27 -13.69 -30.33
N GLN A 823 34.88 -14.70 -29.56
CA GLN A 823 35.73 -15.25 -28.50
C GLN A 823 37.01 -15.86 -29.07
N LEU A 824 36.87 -16.68 -30.12
CA LEU A 824 37.99 -17.28 -30.80
C LEU A 824 38.91 -16.20 -31.39
N MET A 825 38.36 -15.18 -32.05
CA MET A 825 39.16 -14.07 -32.58
C MET A 825 39.91 -13.32 -31.48
N ALA A 826 39.27 -13.05 -30.34
CA ALA A 826 39.92 -12.41 -29.21
C ALA A 826 41.09 -13.25 -28.69
N VAL A 827 40.93 -14.57 -28.54
CA VAL A 827 42.03 -15.47 -28.15
C VAL A 827 43.18 -15.40 -29.16
N LEU A 828 42.88 -15.50 -30.45
CA LEU A 828 43.87 -15.49 -31.52
C LEU A 828 44.64 -14.15 -31.58
N GLN A 829 43.95 -13.02 -31.40
CA GLN A 829 44.59 -11.71 -31.32
C GLN A 829 45.56 -11.61 -30.14
N THR A 830 45.18 -12.13 -28.97
CA THR A 830 46.01 -12.10 -27.76
C THR A 830 47.27 -12.97 -27.86
N THR A 831 47.31 -13.94 -28.78
CA THR A 831 48.54 -14.72 -29.02
C THR A 831 49.69 -13.86 -29.56
N GLY A 832 49.38 -12.75 -30.26
CA GLY A 832 50.39 -11.92 -30.94
C GLY A 832 50.98 -12.54 -32.20
N ILE A 833 50.48 -13.70 -32.65
CA ILE A 833 51.02 -14.47 -33.78
C ILE A 833 50.32 -14.06 -35.08
N GLN A 834 51.07 -14.07 -36.20
CA GLN A 834 50.49 -13.87 -37.54
C GLN A 834 49.79 -15.15 -38.02
N ILE A 835 48.54 -15.29 -37.61
CA ILE A 835 47.72 -16.47 -37.89
C ILE A 835 47.09 -16.39 -39.28
N THR A 836 47.38 -17.35 -40.16
CA THR A 836 46.86 -17.42 -41.54
C THR A 836 45.75 -18.46 -41.73
N GLY A 837 45.62 -19.42 -40.80
CA GLY A 837 44.63 -20.49 -40.88
C GLY A 837 44.38 -21.15 -39.53
N ILE A 838 43.26 -21.87 -39.43
CA ILE A 838 42.90 -22.65 -38.23
C ILE A 838 42.24 -23.95 -38.69
N GLU A 839 42.68 -25.08 -38.13
CA GLU A 839 42.16 -26.41 -38.44
C GLU A 839 41.71 -27.13 -37.17
N LEU A 840 40.57 -27.83 -37.22
CA LEU A 840 40.08 -28.64 -36.09
C LEU A 840 40.72 -30.03 -36.13
N LEU A 841 41.66 -30.30 -35.22
CA LEU A 841 42.33 -31.60 -35.13
C LEU A 841 41.53 -32.58 -34.27
N HIS A 842 40.96 -32.11 -33.16
CA HIS A 842 40.24 -32.96 -32.22
C HIS A 842 38.95 -32.32 -31.72
N LYS A 843 37.87 -33.11 -31.62
CA LYS A 843 36.59 -32.76 -31.03
C LYS A 843 36.08 -33.94 -30.23
N ALA A 844 35.96 -33.81 -28.91
CA ALA A 844 35.72 -34.93 -28.01
C ALA A 844 34.38 -35.63 -28.26
N THR A 845 33.33 -34.90 -28.61
CA THR A 845 32.03 -35.52 -28.96
C THR A 845 32.05 -36.37 -30.23
N VAL A 846 33.06 -36.19 -31.09
CA VAL A 846 33.21 -36.95 -32.34
C VAL A 846 34.29 -38.03 -32.20
N HIS A 847 35.40 -37.69 -31.53
CA HIS A 847 36.59 -38.54 -31.47
C HIS A 847 36.75 -39.31 -30.16
N GLY A 848 35.90 -39.04 -29.16
CA GLY A 848 36.02 -39.59 -27.81
C GLY A 848 36.68 -38.61 -26.84
N PHE A 849 36.35 -38.74 -25.56
CA PHE A 849 36.89 -37.91 -24.49
C PHE A 849 38.21 -38.45 -23.91
N ALA A 850 38.72 -39.59 -24.38
CA ALA A 850 39.93 -40.17 -23.83
C ALA A 850 41.16 -39.33 -24.22
N TYR A 851 42.10 -39.23 -23.29
CA TYR A 851 43.36 -38.51 -23.52
C TYR A 851 44.17 -39.08 -24.71
N THR A 852 44.12 -40.41 -24.90
CA THR A 852 44.75 -41.10 -26.02
C THR A 852 44.13 -40.69 -27.36
N ASP A 853 42.81 -40.57 -27.43
CA ASP A 853 42.10 -40.15 -28.65
C ASP A 853 42.52 -38.75 -29.11
N MET A 854 42.75 -37.86 -28.13
CA MET A 854 43.28 -36.52 -28.39
C MET A 854 44.72 -36.59 -28.89
N LEU A 855 45.62 -37.29 -28.19
CA LEU A 855 47.02 -37.37 -28.60
C LEU A 855 47.22 -38.01 -29.98
N ASP A 856 46.47 -39.06 -30.31
CA ASP A 856 46.59 -39.75 -31.60
C ASP A 856 46.12 -38.88 -32.78
N ARG A 857 45.23 -37.91 -32.52
CA ARG A 857 44.74 -36.95 -33.52
C ARG A 857 45.62 -35.71 -33.64
N VAL A 858 46.10 -35.20 -32.51
CA VAL A 858 46.94 -34.00 -32.47
C VAL A 858 48.35 -34.30 -32.99
N GLY A 859 48.89 -35.49 -32.71
CA GLY A 859 50.20 -35.91 -33.19
C GLY A 859 51.32 -34.98 -32.75
N ASP A 860 52.19 -34.61 -33.69
CA ASP A 860 53.32 -33.69 -33.53
C ASP A 860 52.99 -32.24 -33.93
N ALA A 861 51.71 -31.92 -34.18
CA ALA A 861 51.29 -30.58 -34.54
C ALA A 861 51.64 -29.55 -33.45
N SER A 862 52.19 -28.41 -33.86
CA SER A 862 52.52 -27.28 -32.98
C SER A 862 51.45 -26.20 -33.01
N CYS A 863 51.55 -25.16 -32.17
CA CYS A 863 50.62 -24.01 -32.17
C CYS A 863 49.17 -24.44 -31.87
N LEU A 864 48.98 -25.14 -30.78
CA LEU A 864 47.73 -25.80 -30.43
C LEU A 864 46.86 -24.92 -29.54
N LEU A 865 45.60 -24.75 -29.93
CA LEU A 865 44.59 -24.06 -29.13
C LEU A 865 43.58 -25.07 -28.58
N PHE A 866 43.61 -25.24 -27.26
CA PHE A 866 42.66 -26.06 -26.51
C PHE A 866 41.48 -25.21 -26.07
N LEU A 867 40.27 -25.67 -26.41
CA LEU A 867 39.00 -25.10 -25.99
C LEU A 867 38.22 -26.14 -25.20
N VAL A 868 37.76 -25.77 -24.02
CA VAL A 868 36.99 -26.64 -23.11
C VAL A 868 35.71 -25.93 -22.74
N ARG A 869 34.56 -26.55 -23.04
CA ARG A 869 33.27 -26.10 -22.53
C ARG A 869 32.90 -26.90 -21.29
N ALA A 870 32.52 -26.22 -20.21
CA ALA A 870 32.02 -26.87 -19.01
C ALA A 870 31.02 -25.95 -18.28
N ASN A 871 29.80 -26.43 -18.07
CA ASN A 871 28.74 -25.65 -17.43
C ASN A 871 28.56 -24.28 -18.09
N ARG A 872 28.53 -24.24 -19.44
CA ARG A 872 28.43 -23.02 -20.26
C ARG A 872 29.60 -22.03 -20.15
N ASN A 873 30.62 -22.33 -19.36
CA ASN A 873 31.86 -21.56 -19.34
C ASN A 873 32.82 -22.16 -20.34
N LEU A 874 33.54 -21.31 -21.06
CA LEU A 874 34.64 -21.75 -21.93
C LEU A 874 35.95 -21.45 -21.19
N SER A 875 36.83 -22.45 -21.11
CA SER A 875 38.20 -22.32 -20.61
C SER A 875 39.14 -22.90 -21.64
N GLY A 876 40.38 -22.45 -21.67
CA GLY A 876 41.28 -22.95 -22.68
C GLY A 876 42.71 -22.49 -22.50
N CYS A 877 43.57 -23.03 -23.35
CA CYS A 877 44.94 -22.58 -23.44
C CYS A 877 45.45 -22.66 -24.88
N PHE A 878 46.29 -21.72 -25.25
CA PHE A 878 47.11 -21.78 -26.46
C PHE A 878 48.54 -22.19 -26.08
N ILE A 879 49.14 -23.10 -26.84
CA ILE A 879 50.51 -23.61 -26.64
C ILE A 879 51.28 -23.43 -27.95
N ASP A 880 52.35 -22.64 -27.94
CA ASP A 880 53.21 -22.37 -29.10
C ASP A 880 54.27 -23.47 -29.35
N ALA A 881 53.89 -24.73 -29.13
CA ALA A 881 54.69 -25.91 -29.43
C ALA A 881 53.79 -27.15 -29.53
N SER A 882 54.38 -28.27 -29.93
CA SER A 882 53.70 -29.57 -29.93
C SER A 882 53.50 -30.10 -28.51
N VAL A 883 52.49 -30.94 -28.31
CA VAL A 883 52.35 -31.73 -27.08
C VAL A 883 53.35 -32.88 -27.14
N LEU A 884 54.38 -32.85 -26.28
CA LEU A 884 55.47 -33.84 -26.29
C LEU A 884 55.22 -34.89 -25.19
N PRO A 885 54.56 -36.02 -25.48
CA PRO A 885 54.42 -37.09 -24.50
C PRO A 885 55.80 -37.66 -24.12
N PRO A 886 55.97 -38.20 -22.90
CA PRO A 886 57.26 -38.73 -22.46
C PRO A 886 57.68 -39.94 -23.32
N PRO A 887 58.98 -40.15 -23.55
CA PRO A 887 59.47 -41.31 -24.30
C PRO A 887 59.03 -42.62 -23.62
N GLN A 888 58.63 -43.62 -24.41
CA GLN A 888 58.10 -44.91 -23.92
C GLN A 888 59.16 -45.86 -23.34
N LEU A 889 60.23 -45.33 -22.75
CA LEU A 889 61.28 -46.15 -22.14
C LEU A 889 60.80 -46.66 -20.76
N PRO A 890 61.05 -47.93 -20.39
CA PRO A 890 60.64 -48.49 -19.09
C PRO A 890 61.18 -47.71 -17.86
N THR A 891 62.29 -47.00 -18.04
CA THR A 891 62.97 -46.20 -17.00
C THR A 891 62.78 -44.69 -17.15
N ALA A 892 62.03 -44.21 -18.15
CA ALA A 892 61.82 -42.78 -18.37
C ALA A 892 60.88 -42.16 -17.35
N ARG A 893 61.02 -40.83 -17.18
CA ARG A 893 60.13 -40.03 -16.33
C ARG A 893 58.66 -40.21 -16.74
N VAL A 894 57.81 -40.20 -15.73
CA VAL A 894 56.34 -40.35 -15.82
C VAL A 894 55.71 -39.16 -16.55
N SER A 895 56.29 -37.98 -16.40
CA SER A 895 55.92 -36.74 -17.08
C SER A 895 57.09 -36.18 -17.90
N ASN A 896 56.74 -35.43 -18.94
CA ASN A 896 57.64 -34.58 -19.69
C ASN A 896 57.23 -33.13 -19.39
N ASP A 897 58.11 -32.41 -18.71
CA ASP A 897 57.89 -31.03 -18.30
C ASP A 897 58.81 -30.13 -19.12
N TYR A 898 58.23 -29.18 -19.83
CA TYR A 898 58.99 -28.24 -20.66
C TYR A 898 58.36 -26.85 -20.62
N GLU A 899 59.20 -25.83 -20.80
CA GLU A 899 58.74 -24.45 -20.88
C GLU A 899 58.46 -24.07 -22.33
N VAL A 900 57.31 -23.45 -22.55
CA VAL A 900 56.88 -22.98 -23.87
C VAL A 900 56.04 -21.71 -23.70
N ALA A 901 56.03 -20.86 -24.72
CA ALA A 901 55.10 -19.75 -24.76
C ALA A 901 53.65 -20.27 -24.80
N ALA A 902 52.88 -19.97 -23.75
CA ALA A 902 51.48 -20.36 -23.67
C ALA A 902 50.61 -19.23 -23.12
N LEU A 903 49.31 -19.34 -23.38
CA LEU A 903 48.30 -18.39 -22.93
C LEU A 903 47.13 -19.17 -22.34
N VAL A 904 46.80 -18.95 -21.07
CA VAL A 904 45.65 -19.56 -20.40
C VAL A 904 44.54 -18.52 -20.27
N PHE A 905 43.30 -18.91 -20.60
CA PHE A 905 42.14 -18.03 -20.55
C PHE A 905 40.88 -18.73 -20.07
N LYS A 906 39.91 -17.91 -19.63
CA LYS A 906 38.58 -18.33 -19.22
C LYS A 906 37.54 -17.31 -19.70
N THR A 907 36.33 -17.76 -19.96
CA THR A 907 35.18 -16.91 -20.24
C THR A 907 33.93 -17.48 -19.57
N ALA A 908 33.06 -16.57 -19.13
CA ALA A 908 31.73 -16.91 -18.66
C ALA A 908 30.72 -16.60 -19.78
N GLY A 909 30.03 -17.61 -20.28
CA GLY A 909 29.04 -17.44 -21.35
C GLY A 909 29.66 -16.95 -22.67
N LEU A 910 29.00 -15.99 -23.33
CA LEU A 910 29.48 -15.31 -24.55
C LEU A 910 30.38 -14.09 -24.26
N SER A 911 30.80 -13.85 -23.01
CA SER A 911 31.72 -12.75 -22.71
C SER A 911 33.08 -12.94 -23.38
N LEU A 912 33.82 -11.84 -23.55
CA LEU A 912 35.19 -11.93 -24.07
C LEU A 912 36.08 -12.72 -23.10
N PRO A 913 37.05 -13.50 -23.60
CA PRO A 913 37.97 -14.23 -22.75
C PRO A 913 38.73 -13.30 -21.81
N THR A 914 38.79 -13.68 -20.54
CA THR A 914 39.71 -13.11 -19.55
C THR A 914 40.98 -13.96 -19.56
N PHE A 915 42.11 -13.30 -19.78
CA PHE A 915 43.41 -13.96 -19.88
C PHE A 915 44.16 -13.88 -18.55
N GLN A 916 44.94 -14.93 -18.23
CA GLN A 916 45.83 -14.91 -17.07
C GLN A 916 47.01 -13.93 -17.27
N SER A 917 47.38 -13.67 -18.53
CA SER A 917 48.41 -12.74 -18.95
C SER A 917 47.95 -12.00 -20.21
N PRO A 918 48.29 -10.72 -20.42
CA PRO A 918 47.92 -9.97 -21.63
C PRO A 918 48.64 -10.46 -22.89
N LEU A 919 49.70 -11.26 -22.76
CA LEU A 919 50.49 -11.83 -23.85
C LEU A 919 50.86 -13.28 -23.54
N THR A 920 51.31 -14.01 -24.56
CA THR A 920 51.96 -15.31 -24.36
C THR A 920 53.17 -15.14 -23.44
N THR A 921 53.28 -16.03 -22.46
CA THR A 921 54.38 -16.05 -21.48
C THR A 921 54.97 -17.45 -21.42
N PRO A 922 56.24 -17.61 -21.06
CA PRO A 922 56.78 -18.93 -20.74
C PRO A 922 55.94 -19.56 -19.62
N GLN A 923 55.26 -20.65 -19.94
CA GLN A 923 54.49 -21.47 -19.02
C GLN A 923 55.09 -22.87 -19.01
N CYS A 924 54.99 -23.56 -17.87
CA CYS A 924 55.35 -24.97 -17.81
C CYS A 924 54.20 -25.79 -18.40
N VAL A 925 54.53 -26.64 -19.37
CA VAL A 925 53.64 -27.67 -19.90
C VAL A 925 54.12 -29.02 -19.41
N SER A 926 53.27 -29.72 -18.67
CA SER A 926 53.51 -31.06 -18.17
C SER A 926 52.60 -32.05 -18.87
N VAL A 927 53.19 -33.04 -19.53
CA VAL A 927 52.49 -34.08 -20.29
C VAL A 927 52.79 -35.44 -19.66
N LEU A 928 51.78 -36.16 -19.19
CA LEU A 928 51.93 -37.50 -18.61
C LEU A 928 51.96 -38.58 -19.69
N ARG A 929 52.60 -39.71 -19.38
CA ARG A 929 52.55 -40.92 -20.23
C ARG A 929 51.12 -41.44 -20.41
N ARG A 930 50.88 -42.06 -21.57
CA ARG A 930 49.58 -42.64 -21.97
C ARG A 930 49.12 -43.77 -21.03
N ASP A 931 50.06 -44.60 -20.59
CA ASP A 931 49.86 -45.89 -19.92
C ASP A 931 49.81 -45.82 -18.39
N ILE A 932 50.00 -44.63 -17.81
CA ILE A 932 50.02 -44.48 -16.36
C ILE A 932 48.59 -44.29 -15.86
N GLU A 933 48.07 -45.36 -15.25
CA GLU A 933 46.97 -45.26 -14.31
C GLU A 933 47.56 -44.83 -12.95
N PRO A 934 47.06 -43.74 -12.33
CA PRO A 934 47.58 -43.29 -11.05
C PRO A 934 47.33 -44.37 -10.00
N ASN A 935 48.41 -44.88 -9.41
CA ASN A 935 48.35 -45.86 -8.32
C ASN A 935 47.84 -45.24 -7.01
N GLY A 936 46.59 -44.77 -6.98
CA GLY A 936 45.88 -44.33 -5.78
C GLY A 936 46.41 -43.08 -5.06
N VAL A 937 47.49 -42.45 -5.56
CA VAL A 937 48.10 -41.25 -4.95
C VAL A 937 47.83 -40.04 -5.84
N ASP A 938 46.91 -39.20 -5.36
CA ASP A 938 46.51 -37.87 -5.85
C ASP A 938 46.11 -37.71 -7.33
N GLN A 939 45.09 -36.88 -7.55
CA GLN A 939 44.49 -36.59 -8.86
C GLN A 939 45.47 -35.87 -9.80
N VAL A 940 46.36 -36.60 -10.47
CA VAL A 940 47.29 -36.01 -11.44
C VAL A 940 46.59 -35.85 -12.79
N ALA A 941 46.48 -34.62 -13.28
CA ALA A 941 45.92 -34.32 -14.60
C ALA A 941 46.92 -34.63 -15.72
N LYS A 942 46.47 -35.30 -16.79
CA LYS A 942 47.37 -35.80 -17.86
C LYS A 942 48.04 -34.71 -18.70
N LEU A 943 47.43 -33.53 -18.77
CA LEU A 943 48.02 -32.34 -19.39
C LEU A 943 47.85 -31.16 -18.45
N ILE A 944 48.95 -30.49 -18.09
CA ILE A 944 48.95 -29.30 -17.25
C ILE A 944 49.61 -28.18 -18.02
N VAL A 945 48.96 -27.02 -18.10
CA VAL A 945 49.50 -25.81 -18.73
C VAL A 945 49.38 -24.65 -17.74
N GLY A 946 50.51 -24.14 -17.25
CA GLY A 946 50.52 -23.03 -16.31
C GLY A 946 51.77 -22.90 -15.44
N LEU A 947 51.73 -21.96 -14.50
CA LEU A 947 52.72 -21.82 -13.43
C LEU A 947 52.30 -22.63 -12.19
N LYS A 948 53.25 -22.95 -11.31
CA LYS A 948 52.94 -23.65 -10.05
C LYS A 948 51.85 -22.90 -9.27
N GLY A 949 50.66 -23.49 -9.20
CA GLY A 949 49.50 -22.94 -8.50
C GLY A 949 48.53 -22.11 -9.35
N ARG A 950 48.77 -21.91 -10.66
CA ARG A 950 47.84 -21.23 -11.58
C ARG A 950 47.93 -21.84 -12.97
N GLY A 951 46.83 -22.34 -13.51
CA GLY A 951 46.84 -22.96 -14.83
C GLY A 951 45.61 -23.78 -15.14
N LEU A 952 45.67 -24.48 -16.26
CA LEU A 952 44.67 -25.40 -16.75
C LEU A 952 45.18 -26.84 -16.62
N ARG A 953 44.40 -27.69 -15.97
CA ARG A 953 44.66 -29.12 -15.77
C ARG A 953 43.58 -29.91 -16.51
N LEU A 954 43.98 -30.66 -17.52
CA LEU A 954 43.07 -31.41 -18.39
C LEU A 954 43.23 -32.92 -18.16
N TRP A 955 42.11 -33.66 -18.25
CA TRP A 955 42.04 -35.09 -17.95
C TRP A 955 42.50 -35.42 -16.53
N ALA A 956 41.93 -34.74 -15.54
CA ALA A 956 42.09 -35.10 -14.13
C ALA A 956 41.36 -36.43 -13.85
N LEU A 957 41.99 -37.35 -13.13
CA LEU A 957 41.39 -38.65 -12.85
C LEU A 957 40.24 -38.55 -11.86
N ASP A 958 39.07 -39.01 -12.29
CA ASP A 958 37.91 -39.27 -11.45
C ASP A 958 37.37 -40.67 -11.79
N PRO A 959 37.43 -41.63 -10.85
CA PRO A 959 36.91 -42.98 -11.07
C PRO A 959 35.44 -42.98 -11.53
N ALA A 960 34.64 -41.99 -11.11
CA ALA A 960 33.22 -41.90 -11.47
C ALA A 960 33.01 -41.31 -12.88
N ALA A 961 33.79 -40.31 -13.29
CA ALA A 961 33.65 -39.69 -14.62
C ALA A 961 34.17 -40.60 -15.75
N SER A 962 35.19 -41.41 -15.47
CA SER A 962 35.74 -42.37 -16.46
C SER A 962 34.72 -43.44 -16.86
N ALA A 963 33.80 -43.82 -15.97
CA ALA A 963 32.72 -44.75 -16.28
C ALA A 963 31.63 -44.14 -17.19
N ALA A 964 31.49 -42.81 -17.17
CA ALA A 964 30.54 -42.07 -18.00
C ALA A 964 31.14 -41.60 -19.35
N GLY A 965 32.42 -41.87 -19.60
CA GLY A 965 33.11 -41.42 -20.81
C GLY A 965 33.26 -39.90 -20.90
N GLN A 966 33.34 -39.19 -19.77
CA GLN A 966 33.45 -37.73 -19.72
C GLN A 966 34.85 -37.30 -19.25
N CYS A 967 35.36 -36.19 -19.78
CA CYS A 967 36.66 -35.63 -19.36
C CYS A 967 36.48 -34.63 -18.22
N ARG A 968 37.25 -34.79 -17.14
CA ARG A 968 37.28 -33.84 -16.02
C ARG A 968 38.39 -32.81 -16.23
N VAL A 969 38.05 -31.55 -16.05
CA VAL A 969 38.94 -30.39 -16.21
C VAL A 969 38.99 -29.61 -14.92
N GLU A 970 40.21 -29.27 -14.50
CA GLU A 970 40.49 -28.45 -13.33
C GLU A 970 41.04 -27.10 -13.79
N VAL A 971 40.31 -26.03 -13.45
CA VAL A 971 40.78 -24.67 -13.68
C VAL A 971 41.29 -24.13 -12.35
N ILE A 972 42.58 -23.80 -12.26
CA ILE A 972 43.19 -23.25 -11.05
C ILE A 972 43.21 -21.72 -11.19
N ALA A 973 42.30 -21.04 -10.50
CA ALA A 973 42.21 -19.59 -10.50
C ALA A 973 43.27 -18.93 -9.59
N GLU A 974 43.45 -17.62 -9.73
CA GLU A 974 44.51 -16.83 -9.04
C GLU A 974 44.53 -16.95 -7.51
N GLU A 975 43.40 -17.31 -6.89
CA GLU A 975 43.25 -17.49 -5.44
C GLU A 975 43.64 -18.91 -4.95
N GLY A 976 44.16 -19.77 -5.82
CA GLY A 976 44.50 -21.16 -5.49
C GLY A 976 43.27 -22.07 -5.32
N ARG A 977 42.04 -21.55 -5.50
CA ARG A 977 40.83 -22.38 -5.58
C ARG A 977 40.85 -23.19 -6.87
N VAL A 978 40.94 -24.51 -6.74
CA VAL A 978 40.78 -25.45 -7.84
C VAL A 978 39.29 -25.62 -8.10
N LYS A 979 38.79 -25.11 -9.24
CA LYS A 979 37.43 -25.42 -9.68
C LYS A 979 37.50 -26.61 -10.62
N SER A 980 37.07 -27.75 -10.11
CA SER A 980 36.96 -28.97 -10.88
C SER A 980 35.59 -29.04 -11.55
N MET A 981 35.56 -29.35 -12.85
CA MET A 981 34.34 -29.39 -13.66
C MET A 981 34.43 -30.52 -14.68
N VAL A 982 33.28 -31.05 -15.07
CA VAL A 982 33.20 -32.02 -16.17
C VAL A 982 33.04 -31.24 -17.46
N ALA A 983 33.85 -31.56 -18.47
CA ALA A 983 33.80 -30.94 -19.77
C ALA A 983 32.64 -31.50 -20.59
N ASP A 984 31.79 -30.62 -21.10
CA ASP A 984 30.73 -30.91 -22.05
C ASP A 984 31.28 -31.15 -23.46
N GLU A 985 32.39 -30.47 -23.79
CA GLU A 985 33.07 -30.55 -25.09
C GLU A 985 34.53 -30.14 -24.92
N ILE A 986 35.43 -30.78 -25.69
CA ILE A 986 36.84 -30.39 -25.81
C ILE A 986 37.19 -30.33 -27.29
N GLU A 987 37.72 -29.20 -27.72
CA GLU A 987 38.26 -29.01 -29.07
C GLU A 987 39.74 -28.68 -29.01
N VAL A 988 40.52 -29.26 -29.93
CA VAL A 988 41.92 -28.88 -30.16
C VAL A 988 42.05 -28.40 -31.59
N LEU A 989 42.45 -27.14 -31.73
CA LEU A 989 42.60 -26.45 -33.00
C LEU A 989 44.10 -26.26 -33.28
N LEU A 990 44.54 -26.56 -34.50
CA LEU A 990 45.83 -26.17 -35.04
C LEU A 990 45.75 -24.72 -35.53
N VAL A 991 46.66 -23.87 -35.07
CA VAL A 991 46.77 -22.47 -35.49
C VAL A 991 47.95 -22.34 -36.47
N LEU A 992 47.65 -22.08 -37.75
CA LEU A 992 48.66 -21.97 -38.80
C LEU A 992 49.27 -20.56 -38.81
N GLN A 993 50.60 -20.47 -38.84
CA GLN A 993 51.36 -19.22 -38.83
C GLN A 993 51.82 -18.83 -40.25
N ALA A 994 51.98 -17.53 -40.52
CA ALA A 994 52.61 -17.05 -41.75
C ALA A 994 54.12 -17.36 -41.73
N GLY A 995 54.61 -18.15 -42.71
CA GLY A 995 56.05 -18.37 -42.92
C GLY A 995 56.62 -19.71 -42.47
N LEU A 996 55.75 -20.69 -42.14
CA LEU A 996 56.11 -22.11 -42.01
C LEU A 996 55.78 -22.89 -43.29
#